data_AF-A0A8D9M3K5-F1
#
_entry.id   AF-A0A8D9M3K5-F1
#
_cell.length_a   1.000
_cell.length_b   1.000
_cell.length_c   1.000
_cell.angle_alpha   90.00
_cell.angle_beta   90.00
_cell.angle_gamma   90.00
#
_symmetry.space_group_name_H-M   'P 1'
#
loop_
_entity.id
_entity.type
_entity.pdbx_description
1 polymer ?
#
loop_
_entity_poly.entity_id
_entity_poly.type
_entity_poly.pdbx_seq_one_letter_code
_entity_poly.pdbx_strand_id
1 'polypeptide(L)'
;MEDDGGTSAPKLPIPGKRNILITSALPYVNNVPHLGNIIGCVLSADVYARYCRLRGYNAIYICGTDEYGTATETKALEENCSPKEICDKYHAIHKEVYEWFDISFDKFGRTSTPEQTQVCQAIFSKLFDNNFLSENTMQQLYCDTCKKFLADRLVEGSCPFKECNYDSARGDQCENCGKLLNPTELKDPRCKVCQTTPRIRDTDHLFIELPLLKDKLEEYINETSVTGSWSQNAIQTTKAWLKEGLRQRCITRDLKWGVPVPHEKYKEKVFYVWFDAPIGYVSITSCYTSEWEKWWKNPENVELYQFMGKDNVPFHTVMFPSTQLGTGENWTLMKTISVTEYLNYQNGKFSKSKGVGVFGNDVKSTNIPVEVWRYYLLANRPEVSDTLFTWKDLQAKLTGELLNNLGNFVNRVLTFIAKPEPAGYGSVIPDALGAESHPLTLSLAENVGKFVEQYVEAMEKVKLKQGLKIAMSISNEGNAYLQEAKFWKLYKEDKPSCAIVIRTAAGLVHLLAQLLEPFMPSFSREVFKQLNLPLQFSLSDEGGEVLLASRPWEILPRNHKIGTPQPLFKELTDEEVQQYEDKFAGNQGDRRARDAEAANMAADQLKKTKLSDAKKQKASKGAATSKTEPAADREITMARLDIRVGKILKAEKHPNADSLYVEEIDVGGAETRTIVSGLVKYIPLEEMQNRMVCVLCNLKPAKMRDVMSQGMVLAASSSDGSKVELVEPPESAEIGERVRFQGFEGEPDVVLDPKMKVWETLVVDLHTDENLVACYKDLPFTTDAGVCKVSSISNGTIR
;
A
#
# COMPACT_ATOMS: atom_id res chain seq x y z
N MET A 1 -19.07 -17.98 7.48
CA MET A 1 -20.06 -18.41 6.48
C MET A 1 -19.83 -19.88 6.27
N GLU A 2 -20.90 -20.65 6.39
CA GLU A 2 -20.90 -22.07 6.05
C GLU A 2 -20.44 -22.23 4.60
N ASP A 3 -19.62 -23.26 4.41
CA ASP A 3 -19.08 -23.73 3.15
C ASP A 3 -20.24 -24.22 2.27
N ASP A 4 -20.86 -23.30 1.53
CA ASP A 4 -21.83 -23.67 0.51
C ASP A 4 -21.04 -24.09 -0.73
N GLY A 5 -20.63 -25.36 -0.72
CA GLY A 5 -19.99 -26.09 -1.82
C GLY A 5 -20.88 -26.26 -3.06
N GLY A 6 -21.61 -25.23 -3.45
CA GLY A 6 -22.29 -25.11 -4.73
C GLY A 6 -21.51 -24.15 -5.62
N THR A 7 -20.72 -24.66 -6.56
CA THR A 7 -20.22 -23.83 -7.65
C THR A 7 -21.42 -23.30 -8.43
N SER A 8 -21.83 -22.06 -8.15
CA SER A 8 -22.81 -21.34 -8.95
C SER A 8 -22.41 -21.43 -10.42
N ALA A 9 -23.36 -21.67 -11.32
CA ALA A 9 -23.09 -21.77 -12.74
C ALA A 9 -22.23 -20.58 -13.23
N PRO A 10 -21.26 -20.80 -14.14
CA PRO A 10 -20.41 -19.73 -14.64
C PRO A 10 -21.23 -18.59 -15.24
N LYS A 11 -20.89 -17.35 -14.90
CA LYS A 11 -21.53 -16.16 -15.46
C LYS A 11 -21.05 -15.95 -16.90
N LEU A 12 -22.02 -15.77 -17.81
CA LEU A 12 -21.77 -15.43 -19.21
C LEU A 12 -22.25 -13.99 -19.49
N PRO A 13 -21.73 -13.32 -20.52
CA PRO A 13 -22.23 -12.01 -20.94
C PRO A 13 -23.72 -12.06 -21.28
N ILE A 14 -24.46 -11.03 -20.85
CA ILE A 14 -25.90 -10.88 -21.05
C ILE A 14 -26.09 -9.77 -22.09
N PRO A 15 -26.72 -10.07 -23.25
CA PRO A 15 -27.01 -9.06 -24.26
C PRO A 15 -27.83 -7.89 -23.69
N GLY A 16 -27.48 -6.67 -24.07
CA GLY A 16 -28.15 -5.45 -23.62
C GLY A 16 -27.83 -5.01 -22.18
N LYS A 17 -27.06 -5.81 -21.42
CA LYS A 17 -26.49 -5.40 -20.14
C LYS A 17 -25.02 -5.02 -20.30
N ARG A 18 -24.52 -4.21 -19.37
CA ARG A 18 -23.09 -3.91 -19.30
C ARG A 18 -22.34 -5.12 -18.74
N ASN A 19 -21.47 -5.71 -19.55
CA ASN A 19 -20.66 -6.88 -19.18
C ASN A 19 -19.21 -6.45 -18.94
N ILE A 20 -18.72 -6.64 -17.71
CA ILE A 20 -17.40 -6.18 -17.28
C ILE A 20 -16.52 -7.40 -17.00
N LEU A 21 -15.45 -7.52 -17.78
CA LEU A 21 -14.38 -8.48 -17.52
C LEU A 21 -13.26 -7.79 -16.76
N ILE A 22 -12.94 -8.27 -15.56
CA ILE A 22 -11.93 -7.66 -14.69
C ILE A 22 -10.78 -8.64 -14.54
N THR A 23 -9.57 -8.15 -14.76
CA THR A 23 -8.34 -8.91 -14.49
C THR A 23 -7.42 -8.14 -13.56
N SER A 24 -6.77 -8.86 -12.65
CA SER A 24 -5.62 -8.38 -11.89
C SER A 24 -4.37 -9.03 -12.45
N ALA A 25 -3.25 -8.30 -12.49
CA ALA A 25 -1.96 -8.86 -12.84
C ALA A 25 -1.71 -10.18 -12.09
N LEU A 26 -1.29 -11.20 -12.83
CA LEU A 26 -1.01 -12.52 -12.26
C LEU A 26 0.21 -12.42 -11.34
N PRO A 27 0.07 -12.61 -10.01
CA PRO A 27 1.22 -12.67 -9.13
C PRO A 27 2.14 -13.84 -9.51
N TYR A 28 3.45 -13.56 -9.53
CA TYR A 28 4.44 -14.60 -9.73
C TYR A 28 4.47 -15.56 -8.54
N VAL A 29 4.29 -16.85 -8.80
CA VAL A 29 3.98 -17.84 -7.76
C VAL A 29 5.10 -18.04 -6.76
N ASN A 30 6.36 -17.85 -7.13
CA ASN A 30 7.48 -18.27 -6.30
C ASN A 30 7.78 -17.35 -5.09
N ASN A 31 6.93 -16.35 -4.83
CA ASN A 31 7.07 -15.40 -3.74
C ASN A 31 5.76 -15.11 -3.04
N VAL A 32 5.78 -15.13 -1.70
CA VAL A 32 4.66 -14.63 -0.91
C VAL A 32 4.42 -13.15 -1.24
N PRO A 33 3.18 -12.74 -1.56
CA PRO A 33 2.88 -11.36 -1.91
C PRO A 33 3.00 -10.48 -0.67
N HIS A 34 3.59 -9.29 -0.82
CA HIS A 34 3.59 -8.25 0.21
C HIS A 34 2.45 -7.25 -0.01
N LEU A 35 2.22 -6.34 0.96
CA LEU A 35 1.11 -5.37 0.89
C LEU A 35 1.12 -4.54 -0.39
N GLY A 36 2.32 -4.18 -0.89
CA GLY A 36 2.48 -3.50 -2.17
C GLY A 36 1.96 -4.27 -3.39
N ASN A 37 2.16 -5.59 -3.45
CA ASN A 37 1.57 -6.42 -4.52
C ASN A 37 0.05 -6.46 -4.40
N ILE A 38 -0.46 -6.53 -3.17
CA ILE A 38 -1.89 -6.63 -2.87
C ILE A 38 -2.61 -5.35 -3.29
N ILE A 39 -2.16 -4.18 -2.82
CA ILE A 39 -2.81 -2.90 -3.14
C ILE A 39 -2.67 -2.55 -4.62
N GLY A 40 -1.53 -2.84 -5.25
CA GLY A 40 -1.30 -2.46 -6.65
C GLY A 40 -2.10 -3.27 -7.66
N CYS A 41 -2.58 -4.46 -7.28
CA CYS A 41 -3.25 -5.38 -8.20
C CYS A 41 -4.57 -5.87 -7.58
N VAL A 42 -4.53 -6.97 -6.81
CA VAL A 42 -5.72 -7.76 -6.46
C VAL A 42 -6.75 -7.00 -5.61
N LEU A 43 -6.31 -6.15 -4.68
CA LEU A 43 -7.22 -5.38 -3.81
C LEU A 43 -7.87 -4.23 -4.58
N SER A 44 -7.11 -3.57 -5.47
CA SER A 44 -7.67 -2.52 -6.34
C SER A 44 -8.74 -3.09 -7.28
N ALA A 45 -8.47 -4.23 -7.90
CA ALA A 45 -9.42 -4.91 -8.77
C ALA A 45 -10.64 -5.43 -8.01
N ASP A 46 -10.47 -5.94 -6.79
CA ASP A 46 -11.57 -6.41 -5.95
C ASP A 46 -12.56 -5.30 -5.62
N VAL A 47 -12.07 -4.12 -5.24
CA VAL A 47 -12.91 -2.95 -4.97
C VAL A 47 -13.74 -2.60 -6.20
N TYR A 48 -13.12 -2.57 -7.39
CA TYR A 48 -13.87 -2.28 -8.61
C TYR A 48 -14.87 -3.40 -8.97
N ALA A 49 -14.50 -4.67 -8.80
CA ALA A 49 -15.38 -5.81 -9.04
C ALA A 49 -16.62 -5.79 -8.13
N ARG A 50 -16.43 -5.50 -6.85
CA ARG A 50 -17.53 -5.33 -5.88
C ARG A 50 -18.42 -4.15 -6.25
N TYR A 51 -17.82 -3.01 -6.61
CA TYR A 51 -18.57 -1.86 -7.12
C TYR A 51 -19.41 -2.21 -8.37
N CYS A 52 -18.84 -2.89 -9.37
CA CYS A 52 -19.59 -3.30 -10.55
C CYS A 52 -20.79 -4.20 -10.19
N ARG A 53 -20.60 -5.16 -9.28
CA ARG A 53 -21.69 -6.02 -8.79
C ARG A 53 -22.74 -5.23 -8.01
N LEU A 54 -22.31 -4.27 -7.19
CA LEU A 54 -23.18 -3.37 -6.44
C LEU A 54 -24.06 -2.51 -7.37
N ARG A 55 -23.51 -2.07 -8.50
CA ARG A 55 -24.27 -1.36 -9.56
C ARG A 55 -25.19 -2.27 -10.39
N GLY A 56 -25.16 -3.59 -10.16
CA GLY A 56 -25.94 -4.57 -10.91
C GLY A 56 -25.36 -4.94 -12.28
N TYR A 57 -24.10 -4.57 -12.57
CA TYR A 57 -23.43 -4.96 -13.81
C TYR A 57 -23.11 -6.45 -13.80
N ASN A 58 -23.09 -7.05 -15.01
CA ASN A 58 -22.65 -8.43 -15.14
C ASN A 58 -21.12 -8.46 -15.14
N ALA A 59 -20.52 -8.70 -13.98
CA ALA A 59 -19.08 -8.67 -13.80
C ALA A 59 -18.51 -10.04 -13.42
N ILE A 60 -17.39 -10.39 -14.08
CA ILE A 60 -16.51 -11.48 -13.64
C ILE A 60 -15.11 -10.93 -13.32
N TYR A 61 -14.53 -11.42 -12.24
CA TYR A 61 -13.19 -11.07 -11.78
C TYR A 61 -12.26 -12.28 -11.80
N ILE A 62 -11.28 -12.24 -12.70
CA ILE A 62 -10.35 -13.32 -13.02
C ILE A 62 -8.93 -12.95 -12.60
N CYS A 63 -8.26 -13.85 -11.91
CA CYS A 63 -6.83 -13.77 -11.59
C CYS A 63 -6.27 -15.18 -11.42
N GLY A 64 -4.99 -15.30 -11.14
CA GLY A 64 -4.33 -16.57 -10.86
C GLY A 64 -2.84 -16.39 -10.64
N THR A 65 -2.14 -17.49 -10.44
CA THR A 65 -0.68 -17.48 -10.31
C THR A 65 0.00 -17.63 -11.67
N ASP A 66 1.02 -16.81 -11.90
CA ASP A 66 1.99 -17.01 -12.99
C ASP A 66 3.11 -17.95 -12.52
N GLU A 67 3.22 -19.09 -13.18
CA GLU A 67 3.94 -20.26 -12.66
C GLU A 67 5.17 -20.66 -13.47
N TYR A 68 5.32 -20.17 -14.70
CA TYR A 68 6.38 -20.59 -15.60
C TYR A 68 7.66 -19.74 -15.49
N GLY A 69 8.70 -20.19 -16.19
CA GLY A 69 9.93 -19.43 -16.34
C GLY A 69 11.06 -19.81 -15.37
N THR A 70 12.23 -19.22 -15.63
CA THR A 70 13.51 -19.60 -15.00
C THR A 70 13.50 -19.45 -13.48
N ALA A 71 12.81 -18.42 -12.95
CA ALA A 71 12.84 -18.17 -11.52
C ALA A 71 12.08 -19.24 -10.71
N THR A 72 11.08 -19.90 -11.30
CA THR A 72 10.44 -21.09 -10.73
C THR A 72 11.42 -22.26 -10.70
N GLU A 73 12.11 -22.56 -11.81
CA GLU A 73 13.11 -23.65 -11.84
C GLU A 73 14.25 -23.42 -10.84
N THR A 74 14.77 -22.20 -10.73
CA THR A 74 15.80 -21.84 -9.76
C THR A 74 15.30 -22.02 -8.33
N LYS A 75 14.10 -21.53 -8.01
CA LYS A 75 13.54 -21.64 -6.66
C LYS A 75 13.23 -23.10 -6.30
N ALA A 76 12.75 -23.89 -7.25
CA ALA A 76 12.52 -25.31 -7.09
C ALA A 76 13.82 -26.05 -6.75
N LEU A 77 14.92 -25.71 -7.44
CA LEU A 77 16.25 -26.25 -7.15
C LEU A 77 16.74 -25.85 -5.75
N GLU A 78 16.57 -24.59 -5.35
CA GLU A 78 16.93 -24.11 -4.00
C GLU A 78 16.14 -24.82 -2.88
N GLU A 79 14.88 -25.13 -3.12
CA GLU A 79 14.01 -25.84 -2.17
C GLU A 79 14.04 -27.38 -2.34
N ASN A 80 14.92 -27.91 -3.20
CA ASN A 80 15.06 -29.34 -3.50
C ASN A 80 13.72 -30.02 -3.87
N CYS A 81 12.93 -29.39 -4.74
CA CYS A 81 11.67 -29.93 -5.25
C CYS A 81 11.52 -29.69 -6.76
N SER A 82 10.47 -30.24 -7.37
CA SER A 82 10.12 -29.98 -8.76
C SER A 82 9.45 -28.60 -8.93
N PRO A 83 9.53 -27.99 -10.13
CA PRO A 83 8.78 -26.77 -10.44
C PRO A 83 7.28 -26.87 -10.15
N LYS A 84 6.67 -28.05 -10.40
CA LYS A 84 5.27 -28.28 -10.08
C LYS A 84 4.98 -28.22 -8.58
N GLU A 85 5.77 -28.91 -7.77
CA GLU A 85 5.58 -28.95 -6.30
C GLU A 85 5.71 -27.56 -5.67
N ILE A 86 6.67 -26.75 -6.13
CA ILE A 86 6.80 -25.38 -5.64
C ILE A 86 5.61 -24.50 -6.06
N CYS A 87 5.14 -24.63 -7.30
CA CYS A 87 3.97 -23.89 -7.75
C CYS A 87 2.72 -24.30 -6.97
N ASP A 88 2.51 -25.60 -6.74
CA ASP A 88 1.38 -26.12 -5.95
C ASP A 88 1.39 -25.55 -4.53
N LYS A 89 2.57 -25.56 -3.88
CA LYS A 89 2.77 -25.00 -2.54
C LYS A 89 2.42 -23.51 -2.48
N TYR A 90 3.02 -22.70 -3.35
CA TYR A 90 2.83 -21.25 -3.26
C TYR A 90 1.49 -20.78 -3.84
N HIS A 91 0.89 -21.47 -4.82
CA HIS A 91 -0.47 -21.19 -5.25
C HIS A 91 -1.45 -21.28 -4.09
N ALA A 92 -1.32 -22.32 -3.25
CA ALA A 92 -2.13 -22.45 -2.03
C ALA A 92 -1.90 -21.28 -1.06
N ILE A 93 -0.65 -20.85 -0.86
CA ILE A 93 -0.32 -19.68 -0.01
C ILE A 93 -0.97 -18.41 -0.57
N HIS A 94 -0.85 -18.14 -1.87
CA HIS A 94 -1.49 -16.98 -2.51
C HIS A 94 -3.00 -17.00 -2.29
N LYS A 95 -3.64 -18.14 -2.57
CA LYS A 95 -5.09 -18.32 -2.39
C LYS A 95 -5.49 -18.02 -0.95
N GLU A 96 -4.79 -18.60 0.03
CA GLU A 96 -5.06 -18.40 1.45
C GLU A 96 -4.93 -16.92 1.88
N VAL A 97 -3.92 -16.22 1.35
CA VAL A 97 -3.71 -14.79 1.62
C VAL A 97 -4.87 -13.97 1.06
N TYR A 98 -5.27 -14.22 -0.20
CA TYR A 98 -6.32 -13.45 -0.86
C TYR A 98 -7.70 -13.74 -0.28
N GLU A 99 -7.98 -14.97 0.14
CA GLU A 99 -9.19 -15.30 0.89
C GLU A 99 -9.26 -14.53 2.22
N TRP A 100 -8.15 -14.42 2.95
CA TRP A 100 -8.11 -13.65 4.18
C TRP A 100 -8.30 -12.15 3.97
N PHE A 101 -7.77 -11.62 2.86
CA PHE A 101 -8.01 -10.24 2.44
C PHE A 101 -9.44 -10.00 1.92
N ASP A 102 -10.30 -11.01 1.93
CA ASP A 102 -11.67 -10.98 1.38
C ASP A 102 -11.67 -10.54 -0.08
N ILE A 103 -10.80 -11.13 -0.90
CA ILE A 103 -10.75 -10.92 -2.34
C ILE A 103 -11.74 -11.85 -3.03
N SER A 104 -12.69 -11.27 -3.76
CA SER A 104 -13.86 -11.94 -4.31
C SER A 104 -13.69 -12.31 -5.78
N PHE A 105 -12.72 -13.17 -6.09
CA PHE A 105 -12.55 -13.70 -7.44
C PHE A 105 -13.75 -14.56 -7.87
N ASP A 106 -14.18 -14.44 -9.12
CA ASP A 106 -15.05 -15.47 -9.74
C ASP A 106 -14.20 -16.70 -10.12
N LYS A 107 -12.92 -16.50 -10.46
CA LYS A 107 -11.93 -17.57 -10.59
C LYS A 107 -10.53 -17.08 -10.21
N PHE A 108 -9.91 -17.80 -9.26
CA PHE A 108 -8.47 -17.74 -9.02
C PHE A 108 -7.81 -19.01 -9.60
N GLY A 109 -7.16 -18.87 -10.75
CA GLY A 109 -6.59 -19.98 -11.52
C GLY A 109 -5.07 -20.04 -11.50
N ARG A 110 -4.51 -20.70 -12.52
CA ARG A 110 -3.09 -21.03 -12.65
C ARG A 110 -2.70 -21.01 -14.13
N THR A 111 -1.48 -20.62 -14.46
CA THR A 111 -0.97 -20.74 -15.84
C THR A 111 -0.45 -22.14 -16.18
N SER A 112 -0.21 -23.02 -15.20
CA SER A 112 0.29 -24.37 -15.46
C SER A 112 -0.81 -25.40 -15.78
N THR A 113 -1.71 -25.09 -16.73
CA THR A 113 -2.86 -25.93 -17.09
C THR A 113 -2.84 -26.41 -18.54
N PRO A 114 -3.58 -27.50 -18.89
CA PRO A 114 -3.80 -27.88 -20.28
C PRO A 114 -4.43 -26.77 -21.12
N GLU A 115 -5.37 -26.01 -20.55
CA GLU A 115 -6.06 -24.90 -21.20
C GLU A 115 -5.08 -23.78 -21.57
N GLN A 116 -4.09 -23.47 -20.71
CA GLN A 116 -3.03 -22.53 -21.06
C GLN A 116 -2.27 -23.00 -22.30
N THR A 117 -1.89 -24.28 -22.33
CA THR A 117 -1.15 -24.86 -23.46
C THR A 117 -1.98 -24.74 -24.74
N GLN A 118 -3.25 -25.12 -24.69
CA GLN A 118 -4.14 -25.08 -25.86
C GLN A 118 -4.34 -23.65 -26.38
N VAL A 119 -4.69 -22.71 -25.51
CA VAL A 119 -4.96 -21.31 -25.91
C VAL A 119 -3.68 -20.64 -26.41
N CYS A 120 -2.55 -20.81 -25.72
CA CYS A 120 -1.27 -20.24 -26.12
C CYS A 120 -0.81 -20.79 -27.48
N GLN A 121 -0.90 -22.10 -27.70
CA GLN A 121 -0.55 -22.72 -28.97
C GLN A 121 -1.49 -22.28 -30.10
N ALA A 122 -2.78 -22.12 -29.84
CA ALA A 122 -3.73 -21.61 -30.83
C ALA A 122 -3.39 -20.17 -31.28
N ILE A 123 -3.09 -19.28 -30.34
CA ILE A 123 -2.64 -17.90 -30.63
C ILE A 123 -1.33 -17.92 -31.42
N PHE A 124 -0.37 -18.75 -31.00
CA PHE A 124 0.90 -18.92 -31.71
C PHE A 124 0.70 -19.36 -33.16
N SER A 125 -0.13 -20.38 -33.41
CA SER A 125 -0.40 -20.86 -34.76
C SER A 125 -0.97 -19.76 -35.64
N LYS A 126 -1.90 -18.94 -35.13
CA LYS A 126 -2.44 -17.80 -35.88
C LYS A 126 -1.38 -16.75 -36.20
N LEU A 127 -0.51 -16.41 -35.24
CA LEU A 127 0.60 -15.48 -35.50
C LEU A 127 1.59 -16.01 -36.52
N PHE A 128 1.88 -17.31 -36.48
CA PHE A 128 2.75 -18.00 -37.43
C PHE A 128 2.15 -17.98 -38.84
N ASP A 129 0.88 -18.40 -38.99
CA ASP A 129 0.16 -18.42 -40.26
C ASP A 129 0.03 -17.02 -40.89
N ASN A 130 -0.08 -15.99 -40.05
CA ASN A 130 -0.19 -14.59 -40.47
C ASN A 130 1.18 -13.92 -40.72
N ASN A 131 2.30 -14.66 -40.64
CA ASN A 131 3.67 -14.16 -40.85
C ASN A 131 4.09 -13.02 -39.90
N PHE A 132 3.61 -13.03 -38.65
CA PHE A 132 4.06 -12.10 -37.61
C PHE A 132 5.19 -12.64 -36.75
N LEU A 133 5.75 -13.80 -37.11
CA LEU A 133 6.84 -14.43 -36.40
C LEU A 133 8.07 -14.56 -37.31
N SER A 134 9.24 -14.34 -36.74
CA SER A 134 10.53 -14.54 -37.40
C SER A 134 11.44 -15.44 -36.57
N GLU A 135 12.50 -15.94 -37.21
CA GLU A 135 13.52 -16.77 -36.59
C GLU A 135 14.86 -16.03 -36.58
N ASN A 136 15.54 -16.01 -35.44
CA ASN A 136 16.93 -15.57 -35.36
C ASN A 136 17.77 -16.50 -34.47
N THR A 137 19.05 -16.65 -34.81
CA THR A 137 20.04 -17.36 -34.01
C THR A 137 20.65 -16.42 -32.96
N MET A 138 20.75 -16.90 -31.71
CA MET A 138 21.38 -16.18 -30.60
C MET A 138 22.53 -17.00 -30.03
N GLN A 139 23.52 -16.30 -29.44
CA GLN A 139 24.60 -16.94 -28.69
C GLN A 139 24.28 -16.96 -27.19
N GLN A 140 24.34 -18.14 -26.60
CA GLN A 140 24.13 -18.33 -25.16
C GLN A 140 25.18 -19.27 -24.57
N LEU A 141 25.41 -19.14 -23.27
CA LEU A 141 26.29 -20.06 -22.54
C LEU A 141 25.57 -21.40 -22.31
N TYR A 142 26.22 -22.49 -22.68
CA TYR A 142 25.75 -23.86 -22.52
C TYR A 142 26.66 -24.62 -21.55
N CYS A 143 26.06 -25.26 -20.55
CA CYS A 143 26.78 -26.12 -19.63
C CYS A 143 26.69 -27.58 -20.09
N ASP A 144 27.83 -28.18 -20.46
CA ASP A 144 27.89 -29.56 -20.93
C ASP A 144 27.58 -30.58 -19.81
N THR A 145 27.89 -30.24 -18.55
CA THR A 145 27.60 -31.08 -17.38
C THR A 145 26.11 -31.08 -17.05
N CYS A 146 25.48 -29.90 -16.98
CA CYS A 146 24.04 -29.77 -16.73
C CYS A 146 23.18 -30.02 -17.97
N LYS A 147 23.80 -30.15 -19.15
CA LYS A 147 23.16 -30.32 -20.46
C LYS A 147 22.04 -29.32 -20.72
N LYS A 148 22.30 -28.04 -20.41
CA LYS A 148 21.33 -26.95 -20.61
C LYS A 148 21.99 -25.62 -20.93
N PHE A 149 21.26 -24.76 -21.63
CA PHE A 149 21.59 -23.35 -21.72
C PHE A 149 21.42 -22.69 -20.34
N LEU A 150 22.30 -21.75 -20.03
CA LEU A 150 22.31 -21.04 -18.76
C LEU A 150 21.68 -19.67 -18.94
N ALA A 151 20.59 -19.42 -18.22
CA ALA A 151 20.11 -18.07 -18.01
C ALA A 151 21.17 -17.24 -17.26
N ASP A 152 21.16 -15.92 -17.44
CA ASP A 152 22.16 -14.99 -16.88
C ASP A 152 22.37 -15.18 -15.38
N ARG A 153 21.28 -15.45 -14.63
CA ARG A 153 21.30 -15.70 -13.18
C ARG A 153 22.00 -16.99 -12.77
N LEU A 154 22.18 -17.93 -13.70
CA LEU A 154 22.89 -19.21 -13.50
C LEU A 154 24.34 -19.15 -13.99
N VAL A 155 24.82 -17.97 -14.40
CA VAL A 155 26.20 -17.72 -14.79
C VAL A 155 26.84 -16.78 -13.77
N GLU A 156 28.04 -17.13 -13.34
CA GLU A 156 28.93 -16.25 -12.57
C GLU A 156 30.32 -16.26 -13.19
N GLY A 157 31.10 -15.20 -12.98
CA GLY A 157 32.46 -15.12 -13.50
C GLY A 157 33.13 -13.81 -13.10
N SER A 158 34.35 -13.61 -13.58
CA SER A 158 35.09 -12.39 -13.33
C SER A 158 34.60 -11.25 -14.23
N CYS A 159 34.41 -10.06 -13.62
CA CYS A 159 33.95 -8.86 -14.30
C CYS A 159 34.91 -8.48 -15.45
N PRO A 160 34.40 -8.27 -16.69
CA PRO A 160 35.26 -7.97 -17.83
C PRO A 160 35.95 -6.61 -17.72
N PHE A 161 35.35 -5.67 -16.97
CA PHE A 161 35.89 -4.33 -16.79
C PHE A 161 37.15 -4.35 -15.91
N LYS A 162 38.28 -3.99 -16.53
CA LYS A 162 39.63 -4.04 -15.91
C LYS A 162 39.74 -3.25 -14.60
N GLU A 163 39.00 -2.15 -14.49
CA GLU A 163 39.00 -1.29 -13.30
C GLU A 163 38.26 -1.91 -12.09
N CYS A 164 37.43 -2.92 -12.33
CA CYS A 164 36.65 -3.58 -11.30
C CYS A 164 37.24 -4.94 -10.91
N ASN A 165 37.53 -5.80 -11.91
CA ASN A 165 38.07 -7.15 -11.74
C ASN A 165 37.42 -7.99 -10.62
N TYR A 166 36.11 -7.84 -10.41
CA TYR A 166 35.37 -8.57 -9.38
C TYR A 166 35.14 -10.01 -9.82
N ASP A 167 35.60 -11.00 -9.07
CA ASP A 167 35.68 -12.40 -9.51
C ASP A 167 34.37 -13.19 -9.49
N SER A 168 33.31 -12.59 -8.97
CA SER A 168 31.99 -13.23 -8.80
C SER A 168 30.85 -12.38 -9.36
N ALA A 169 31.10 -11.66 -10.46
CA ALA A 169 30.05 -10.95 -11.18
C ALA A 169 29.00 -11.92 -11.72
N ARG A 170 27.72 -11.50 -11.72
CA ARG A 170 26.63 -12.27 -12.32
C ARG A 170 26.58 -12.04 -13.83
N GLY A 171 25.91 -12.92 -14.55
CA GLY A 171 25.77 -12.83 -16.01
C GLY A 171 25.13 -11.55 -16.52
N ASP A 172 24.25 -10.92 -15.73
CA ASP A 172 23.46 -9.74 -16.09
C ASP A 172 24.02 -8.42 -15.51
N GLN A 173 24.66 -8.48 -14.35
CA GLN A 173 25.19 -7.30 -13.66
C GLN A 173 26.33 -7.64 -12.70
N CYS A 174 27.38 -6.81 -12.71
CA CYS A 174 28.42 -6.84 -11.69
C CYS A 174 27.95 -6.15 -10.40
N GLU A 175 27.93 -6.87 -9.29
CA GLU A 175 27.49 -6.33 -7.99
C GLU A 175 28.48 -5.31 -7.40
N ASN A 176 29.75 -5.33 -7.81
CA ASN A 176 30.77 -4.42 -7.30
C ASN A 176 30.78 -3.06 -8.03
N CYS A 177 30.75 -3.05 -9.38
CA CYS A 177 30.78 -1.80 -10.16
C CYS A 177 29.42 -1.38 -10.72
N GLY A 178 28.36 -2.16 -10.51
CA GLY A 178 27.00 -1.87 -10.93
C GLY A 178 26.73 -1.96 -12.44
N LYS A 179 27.77 -2.18 -13.26
CA LYS A 179 27.64 -2.26 -14.73
C LYS A 179 26.83 -3.48 -15.17
N LEU A 180 25.97 -3.27 -16.16
CA LEU A 180 25.25 -4.34 -16.86
C LEU A 180 26.21 -5.11 -17.74
N LEU A 181 26.02 -6.42 -17.82
CA LEU A 181 26.89 -7.36 -18.51
C LEU A 181 26.05 -8.25 -19.43
N ASN A 182 26.66 -8.75 -20.49
CA ASN A 182 26.17 -9.95 -21.15
C ASN A 182 26.92 -11.16 -20.57
N PRO A 183 26.27 -12.31 -20.34
CA PRO A 183 26.94 -13.48 -19.75
C PRO A 183 28.12 -13.98 -20.59
N THR A 184 28.05 -13.80 -21.92
CA THR A 184 29.11 -14.14 -22.87
C THR A 184 30.35 -13.25 -22.76
N GLU A 185 30.26 -12.12 -22.09
CA GLU A 185 31.37 -11.18 -21.85
C GLU A 185 32.13 -11.48 -20.55
N LEU A 186 31.57 -12.30 -19.65
CA LEU A 186 32.24 -12.66 -18.40
C LEU A 186 33.56 -13.39 -18.67
N LYS A 187 34.59 -13.02 -17.92
CA LYS A 187 35.85 -13.78 -17.90
C LYS A 187 35.68 -14.98 -16.99
N ASP A 188 36.28 -16.10 -17.37
CA ASP A 188 36.23 -17.36 -16.63
C ASP A 188 34.81 -17.72 -16.15
N PRO A 189 33.82 -17.76 -17.07
CA PRO A 189 32.45 -18.03 -16.68
C PRO A 189 32.34 -19.41 -16.04
N ARG A 190 31.47 -19.52 -15.05
CA ARG A 190 31.18 -20.73 -14.28
C ARG A 190 29.66 -20.90 -14.20
N CYS A 191 29.22 -22.14 -14.31
CA CYS A 191 27.84 -22.51 -14.08
C CYS A 191 27.56 -22.50 -12.57
N LYS A 192 26.63 -21.68 -12.08
CA LYS A 192 26.27 -21.66 -10.64
C LYS A 192 25.79 -23.01 -10.09
N VAL A 193 25.30 -23.89 -10.96
CA VAL A 193 24.74 -25.19 -10.56
C VAL A 193 25.83 -26.23 -10.32
N CYS A 194 26.80 -26.37 -11.22
CA CYS A 194 27.81 -27.44 -11.17
C CYS A 194 29.25 -26.94 -11.14
N GLN A 195 29.45 -25.62 -11.15
CA GLN A 195 30.73 -24.93 -11.08
C GLN A 195 31.68 -25.18 -12.27
N THR A 196 31.27 -25.93 -13.29
CA THR A 196 32.06 -26.11 -14.52
C THR A 196 31.96 -24.92 -15.48
N THR A 197 33.00 -24.71 -16.28
CA THR A 197 33.04 -23.65 -17.31
C THR A 197 32.05 -23.95 -18.44
N PRO A 198 31.07 -23.07 -18.71
CA PRO A 198 30.18 -23.20 -19.86
C PRO A 198 30.85 -22.72 -21.14
N ARG A 199 30.35 -23.16 -22.29
CA ARG A 199 30.80 -22.73 -23.63
C ARG A 199 29.71 -21.94 -24.35
N ILE A 200 30.11 -20.99 -25.19
CA ILE A 200 29.16 -20.29 -26.06
C ILE A 200 28.65 -21.27 -27.11
N ARG A 201 27.33 -21.30 -27.32
CA ARG A 201 26.67 -22.12 -28.32
C ARG A 201 25.54 -21.32 -28.97
N ASP A 202 25.40 -21.50 -30.28
CA ASP A 202 24.30 -20.94 -31.06
C ASP A 202 22.99 -21.68 -30.75
N THR A 203 21.90 -20.93 -30.63
CA THR A 203 20.56 -21.44 -30.37
C THR A 203 19.52 -20.60 -31.10
N ASP A 204 18.65 -21.24 -31.86
CA ASP A 204 17.63 -20.56 -32.65
C ASP A 204 16.42 -20.18 -31.78
N HIS A 205 15.84 -19.03 -32.03
CA HIS A 205 14.68 -18.52 -31.32
C HIS A 205 13.65 -17.92 -32.26
N LEU A 206 12.39 -18.00 -31.84
CA LEU A 206 11.29 -17.31 -32.52
C LEU A 206 11.07 -15.95 -31.88
N PHE A 207 10.72 -14.97 -32.71
CA PHE A 207 10.46 -13.60 -32.33
C PHE A 207 9.09 -13.18 -32.86
N ILE A 208 8.37 -12.36 -32.10
CA ILE A 208 7.21 -11.63 -32.60
C ILE A 208 7.67 -10.32 -33.24
N GLU A 209 7.22 -10.08 -34.47
CA GLU A 209 7.53 -8.90 -35.28
C GLU A 209 6.63 -7.72 -34.90
N LEU A 210 6.83 -7.17 -33.69
CA LEU A 210 6.12 -5.96 -33.24
C LEU A 210 6.20 -4.77 -34.23
N PRO A 211 7.30 -4.51 -34.96
CA PRO A 211 7.33 -3.43 -35.94
C PRO A 211 6.23 -3.54 -37.00
N LEU A 212 5.86 -4.75 -37.41
CA LEU A 212 4.82 -4.99 -38.43
C LEU A 212 3.39 -4.76 -37.89
N LEU A 213 3.22 -4.75 -36.57
CA LEU A 213 1.94 -4.55 -35.90
C LEU A 213 1.75 -3.12 -35.40
N LYS A 214 2.76 -2.26 -35.56
CA LYS A 214 2.82 -0.92 -34.99
C LYS A 214 1.60 -0.07 -35.31
N ASP A 215 1.22 0.03 -36.58
CA ASP A 215 0.15 0.96 -37.01
C ASP A 215 -1.20 0.58 -36.39
N LYS A 216 -1.55 -0.73 -36.40
CA LYS A 216 -2.77 -1.25 -35.77
C LYS A 216 -2.76 -1.04 -34.25
N LEU A 217 -1.59 -1.22 -33.63
CA LEU A 217 -1.43 -1.02 -32.19
C LEU A 217 -1.58 0.46 -31.82
N GLU A 218 -0.97 1.37 -32.57
CA GLU A 218 -1.07 2.82 -32.34
C GLU A 218 -2.50 3.31 -32.52
N GLU A 219 -3.24 2.82 -33.52
CA GLU A 219 -4.67 3.10 -33.70
C GLU A 219 -5.47 2.69 -32.46
N TYR A 220 -5.32 1.43 -32.02
CA TYR A 220 -5.96 0.92 -30.81
C TYR A 220 -5.62 1.77 -29.57
N ILE A 221 -4.34 2.08 -29.34
CA ILE A 221 -3.89 2.86 -28.17
C ILE A 221 -4.47 4.29 -28.21
N ASN A 222 -4.42 4.95 -29.37
CA ASN A 222 -4.87 6.34 -29.51
C ASN A 222 -6.38 6.49 -29.23
N GLU A 223 -7.19 5.55 -29.70
CA GLU A 223 -8.62 5.53 -29.40
C GLU A 223 -8.90 5.14 -27.94
N THR A 224 -8.35 3.99 -27.52
CA THR A 224 -8.72 3.34 -26.25
C THR A 224 -8.18 4.07 -25.03
N SER A 225 -7.01 4.71 -25.14
CA SER A 225 -6.46 5.49 -24.02
C SER A 225 -7.34 6.67 -23.62
N VAL A 226 -8.12 7.21 -24.57
CA VAL A 226 -9.08 8.29 -24.35
C VAL A 226 -10.42 7.72 -23.90
N THR A 227 -11.02 6.80 -24.67
CA THR A 227 -12.36 6.25 -24.37
C THR A 227 -12.37 5.43 -23.08
N GLY A 228 -11.27 4.77 -22.76
CA GLY A 228 -11.06 4.00 -21.53
C GLY A 228 -10.47 4.81 -20.38
N SER A 229 -10.22 6.12 -20.56
CA SER A 229 -9.67 7.02 -19.52
C SER A 229 -8.43 6.47 -18.80
N TRP A 230 -7.41 6.06 -19.57
CA TRP A 230 -6.21 5.46 -19.00
C TRP A 230 -5.51 6.42 -18.03
N SER A 231 -4.86 5.85 -17.01
CA SER A 231 -4.06 6.64 -16.08
C SER A 231 -2.86 7.27 -16.78
N GLN A 232 -2.46 8.47 -16.35
CA GLN A 232 -1.40 9.25 -17.01
C GLN A 232 -0.06 8.53 -17.02
N ASN A 233 0.29 7.81 -15.94
CA ASN A 233 1.49 6.96 -15.89
C ASN A 233 1.45 5.85 -16.96
N ALA A 234 0.31 5.21 -17.19
CA ALA A 234 0.16 4.19 -18.24
C ALA A 234 0.36 4.78 -19.64
N ILE A 235 -0.23 5.95 -19.90
CA ILE A 235 -0.10 6.67 -21.18
C ILE A 235 1.36 7.06 -21.41
N GLN A 236 2.02 7.64 -20.40
CA GLN A 236 3.41 8.09 -20.51
C GLN A 236 4.36 6.93 -20.79
N THR A 237 4.26 5.83 -20.04
CA THR A 237 5.08 4.63 -20.25
C THR A 237 4.85 4.01 -21.63
N THR A 238 3.58 3.94 -22.07
CA THR A 238 3.24 3.39 -23.39
C THR A 238 3.77 4.26 -24.53
N LYS A 239 3.60 5.59 -24.45
CA LYS A 239 4.14 6.53 -25.45
C LYS A 239 5.67 6.51 -25.51
N ALA A 240 6.35 6.34 -24.37
CA ALA A 240 7.80 6.21 -24.34
C ALA A 240 8.27 4.98 -25.15
N TRP A 241 7.60 3.83 -24.98
CA TRP A 241 7.87 2.62 -25.75
C TRP A 241 7.64 2.78 -27.26
N LEU A 242 6.54 3.43 -27.65
CA LEU A 242 6.25 3.70 -29.06
C LEU A 242 7.28 4.65 -29.68
N LYS A 243 7.69 5.69 -28.94
CA LYS A 243 8.69 6.67 -29.39
C LYS A 243 10.08 6.06 -29.56
N GLU A 244 10.49 5.13 -28.71
CA GLU A 244 11.77 4.41 -28.86
C GLU A 244 11.81 3.55 -30.14
N GLY A 245 10.64 3.18 -30.64
CA GLY A 245 10.46 2.28 -31.78
C GLY A 245 10.31 0.84 -31.30
N LEU A 246 9.21 0.21 -31.72
CA LEU A 246 8.98 -1.21 -31.43
C LEU A 246 10.04 -2.04 -32.14
N ARG A 247 10.57 -3.04 -31.44
CA ARG A 247 11.55 -4.01 -31.97
C ARG A 247 10.98 -5.41 -31.85
N GLN A 248 11.47 -6.32 -32.68
CA GLN A 248 11.16 -7.74 -32.51
C GLN A 248 11.49 -8.22 -31.08
N ARG A 249 10.65 -9.11 -30.54
CA ARG A 249 10.81 -9.65 -29.17
C ARG A 249 10.84 -11.17 -29.21
N CYS A 250 11.86 -11.76 -28.59
CA CYS A 250 12.02 -13.21 -28.52
C CYS A 250 10.92 -13.84 -27.65
N ILE A 251 10.16 -14.78 -28.21
CA ILE A 251 9.03 -15.46 -27.57
C ILE A 251 9.33 -16.91 -27.15
N THR A 252 10.55 -17.42 -27.36
CA THR A 252 10.92 -18.78 -26.93
C THR A 252 12.09 -18.79 -25.95
N ARG A 253 12.21 -19.83 -25.13
CA ARG A 253 13.32 -20.03 -24.19
C ARG A 253 13.76 -21.49 -24.14
N ASP A 254 15.05 -21.67 -23.88
CA ASP A 254 15.67 -22.97 -23.61
C ASP A 254 15.44 -23.40 -22.16
N LEU A 255 14.18 -23.62 -21.79
CA LEU A 255 13.74 -24.10 -20.48
C LEU A 255 12.92 -25.39 -20.64
N LYS A 256 12.75 -26.13 -19.54
CA LYS A 256 11.86 -27.29 -19.50
C LYS A 256 10.51 -26.96 -18.88
N TRP A 257 10.46 -26.01 -17.96
CA TRP A 257 9.24 -25.57 -17.30
C TRP A 257 8.58 -24.37 -18.01
N GLY A 258 7.63 -24.66 -18.90
CA GLY A 258 6.90 -23.69 -19.71
C GLY A 258 5.94 -24.36 -20.69
N VAL A 259 5.16 -23.58 -21.42
CA VAL A 259 4.30 -24.09 -22.50
C VAL A 259 5.17 -24.55 -23.68
N PRO A 260 5.07 -25.79 -24.16
CA PRO A 260 5.89 -26.28 -25.26
C PRO A 260 5.53 -25.60 -26.59
N VAL A 261 6.55 -25.31 -27.41
CA VAL A 261 6.35 -24.71 -28.74
C VAL A 261 5.89 -25.78 -29.73
N PRO A 262 4.75 -25.61 -30.43
CA PRO A 262 4.19 -26.63 -31.33
C PRO A 262 4.84 -26.57 -32.72
N HIS A 263 6.17 -26.72 -32.77
CA HIS A 263 6.95 -26.67 -34.01
C HIS A 263 8.14 -27.64 -33.92
N GLU A 264 8.36 -28.45 -34.97
CA GLU A 264 9.32 -29.57 -34.94
C GLU A 264 10.76 -29.11 -34.59
N LYS A 265 11.20 -27.98 -35.14
CA LYS A 265 12.52 -27.39 -34.85
C LYS A 265 12.68 -26.95 -33.38
N TYR A 266 11.58 -26.66 -32.69
CA TYR A 266 11.55 -26.03 -31.37
C TYR A 266 10.96 -26.94 -30.27
N LYS A 267 10.82 -28.24 -30.53
CA LYS A 267 10.20 -29.21 -29.61
C LYS A 267 10.83 -29.30 -28.22
N GLU A 268 12.10 -28.91 -28.08
CA GLU A 268 12.80 -28.90 -26.79
C GLU A 268 12.75 -27.54 -26.07
N LYS A 269 12.04 -26.56 -26.65
CA LYS A 269 11.88 -25.21 -26.11
C LYS A 269 10.46 -24.99 -25.61
N VAL A 270 10.35 -23.97 -24.79
CA VAL A 270 9.06 -23.46 -24.29
C VAL A 270 8.87 -22.01 -24.71
N PHE A 271 7.64 -21.53 -24.68
CA PHE A 271 7.35 -20.11 -24.80
C PHE A 271 7.95 -19.34 -23.63
N TYR A 272 8.39 -18.12 -23.93
CA TYR A 272 8.87 -17.19 -22.94
C TYR A 272 7.69 -16.65 -22.13
N VAL A 273 7.85 -16.59 -20.80
CA VAL A 273 6.79 -16.18 -19.87
C VAL A 273 6.16 -14.82 -20.21
N TRP A 274 6.92 -13.88 -20.79
CA TRP A 274 6.38 -12.57 -21.16
C TRP A 274 5.48 -12.60 -22.41
N PHE A 275 5.48 -13.70 -23.16
CA PHE A 275 4.53 -13.94 -24.25
C PHE A 275 3.26 -14.62 -23.73
N ASP A 276 3.38 -15.68 -22.91
CA ASP A 276 2.23 -16.50 -22.53
C ASP A 276 1.56 -16.11 -21.19
N ALA A 277 2.23 -15.39 -20.28
CA ALA A 277 1.62 -14.99 -19.01
C ALA A 277 0.34 -14.15 -19.18
N PRO A 278 0.27 -13.14 -20.09
CA PRO A 278 -0.99 -12.44 -20.36
C PRO A 278 -2.07 -13.33 -21.00
N ILE A 279 -1.69 -14.37 -21.75
CA ILE A 279 -2.62 -15.38 -22.27
C ILE A 279 -3.24 -16.18 -21.10
N GLY A 280 -2.57 -16.21 -19.94
CA GLY A 280 -3.07 -16.73 -18.68
C GLY A 280 -4.46 -16.21 -18.30
N TYR A 281 -4.80 -14.95 -18.59
CA TYR A 281 -6.15 -14.43 -18.29
C TYR A 281 -7.24 -15.17 -19.08
N VAL A 282 -6.95 -15.44 -20.35
CA VAL A 282 -7.84 -16.14 -21.28
C VAL A 282 -7.98 -17.60 -20.87
N SER A 283 -6.86 -18.28 -20.61
CA SER A 283 -6.86 -19.69 -20.23
C SER A 283 -7.50 -19.94 -18.86
N ILE A 284 -7.32 -19.04 -17.89
CA ILE A 284 -8.00 -19.14 -16.59
C ILE A 284 -9.51 -18.96 -16.77
N THR A 285 -9.95 -18.11 -17.70
CA THR A 285 -11.38 -17.97 -18.04
C THR A 285 -11.90 -19.23 -18.74
N SER A 286 -11.09 -19.89 -19.58
CA SER A 286 -11.40 -21.22 -20.14
C SER A 286 -11.57 -22.28 -19.05
N CYS A 287 -10.74 -22.24 -18.00
CA CYS A 287 -10.90 -23.08 -16.79
C CYS A 287 -12.11 -22.70 -15.92
N TYR A 288 -12.76 -21.57 -16.18
CA TYR A 288 -13.98 -21.11 -15.50
C TYR A 288 -15.23 -21.52 -16.29
N THR A 289 -15.19 -21.43 -17.61
CA THR A 289 -16.29 -21.83 -18.50
C THR A 289 -15.77 -22.27 -19.87
N SER A 290 -16.39 -23.30 -20.44
CA SER A 290 -16.12 -23.72 -21.82
C SER A 290 -16.50 -22.67 -22.86
N GLU A 291 -17.36 -21.71 -22.49
CA GLU A 291 -17.82 -20.62 -23.37
C GLU A 291 -17.00 -19.32 -23.17
N TRP A 292 -15.72 -19.44 -22.80
CA TRP A 292 -14.84 -18.31 -22.48
C TRP A 292 -14.70 -17.30 -23.63
N GLU A 293 -14.86 -17.74 -24.88
CA GLU A 293 -14.83 -16.87 -26.06
C GLU A 293 -15.93 -15.81 -26.01
N LYS A 294 -17.07 -16.06 -25.33
CA LYS A 294 -18.10 -15.03 -25.15
C LYS A 294 -17.58 -13.82 -24.37
N TRP A 295 -16.58 -13.99 -23.51
CA TRP A 295 -15.92 -12.93 -22.77
C TRP A 295 -14.74 -12.33 -23.55
N TRP A 296 -13.89 -13.18 -24.13
CA TRP A 296 -12.61 -12.76 -24.72
C TRP A 296 -12.62 -12.51 -26.24
N LYS A 297 -13.70 -12.85 -26.94
CA LYS A 297 -13.88 -12.62 -28.38
C LYS A 297 -15.22 -11.93 -28.69
N ASN A 298 -15.54 -10.89 -27.92
CA ASN A 298 -16.83 -10.18 -27.98
C ASN A 298 -16.66 -8.70 -27.59
N PRO A 299 -15.79 -7.94 -28.28
CA PRO A 299 -15.46 -6.57 -27.94
C PRO A 299 -16.66 -5.61 -27.98
N GLU A 300 -17.73 -5.95 -28.71
CA GLU A 300 -18.92 -5.12 -28.85
C GLU A 300 -19.81 -5.14 -27.59
N ASN A 301 -19.71 -6.19 -26.77
CA ASN A 301 -20.57 -6.39 -25.61
C ASN A 301 -19.81 -6.50 -24.28
N VAL A 302 -18.48 -6.59 -24.31
CA VAL A 302 -17.63 -6.80 -23.13
C VAL A 302 -16.61 -5.68 -22.98
N GLU A 303 -16.55 -5.11 -21.78
CA GLU A 303 -15.53 -4.13 -21.41
C GLU A 303 -14.46 -4.80 -20.54
N LEU A 304 -13.22 -4.84 -21.02
CA LEU A 304 -12.09 -5.38 -20.26
C LEU A 304 -11.38 -4.30 -19.43
N TYR A 305 -11.30 -4.52 -18.12
CA TYR A 305 -10.57 -3.70 -17.15
C TYR A 305 -9.38 -4.48 -16.59
N GLN A 306 -8.19 -3.88 -16.62
CA GLN A 306 -6.96 -4.51 -16.11
C GLN A 306 -6.30 -3.69 -15.01
N PHE A 307 -5.93 -4.35 -13.90
CA PHE A 307 -5.33 -3.73 -12.72
C PHE A 307 -3.92 -4.25 -12.50
N MET A 308 -2.93 -3.37 -12.38
CA MET A 308 -1.53 -3.76 -12.25
C MET A 308 -0.63 -2.66 -11.66
N GLY A 309 0.58 -3.05 -11.24
CA GLY A 309 1.67 -2.10 -11.00
C GLY A 309 2.32 -1.61 -12.31
N LYS A 310 2.99 -0.45 -12.26
CA LYS A 310 3.59 0.22 -13.44
C LYS A 310 4.53 -0.63 -14.29
N ASP A 311 5.22 -1.60 -13.69
CA ASP A 311 6.17 -2.46 -14.42
C ASP A 311 5.51 -3.36 -15.45
N ASN A 312 4.21 -3.65 -15.27
CA ASN A 312 3.44 -4.51 -16.18
C ASN A 312 2.85 -3.76 -17.37
N VAL A 313 2.91 -2.42 -17.42
CA VAL A 313 2.24 -1.61 -18.44
C VAL A 313 2.62 -2.02 -19.86
N PRO A 314 3.90 -2.12 -20.24
CA PRO A 314 4.26 -2.47 -21.63
C PRO A 314 3.73 -3.84 -22.07
N PHE A 315 3.53 -4.77 -21.14
CA PHE A 315 3.02 -6.10 -21.46
C PHE A 315 1.54 -6.08 -21.81
N HIS A 316 0.79 -5.14 -21.24
CA HIS A 316 -0.66 -5.04 -21.40
C HIS A 316 -1.07 -3.95 -22.40
N THR A 317 -0.20 -2.98 -22.68
CA THR A 317 -0.48 -1.93 -23.67
C THR A 317 0.22 -2.16 -25.00
N VAL A 318 1.29 -2.96 -25.05
CA VAL A 318 2.05 -3.25 -26.27
C VAL A 318 2.04 -4.75 -26.58
N MET A 319 2.64 -5.59 -25.74
CA MET A 319 2.90 -7.00 -26.10
C MET A 319 1.63 -7.81 -26.31
N PHE A 320 0.72 -7.81 -25.34
CA PHE A 320 -0.49 -8.62 -25.39
C PHE A 320 -1.50 -8.13 -26.44
N PRO A 321 -1.80 -6.82 -26.56
CA PRO A 321 -2.63 -6.34 -27.65
C PRO A 321 -2.02 -6.63 -29.03
N SER A 322 -0.69 -6.51 -29.20
CA SER A 322 -0.03 -6.90 -30.47
C SER A 322 -0.22 -8.38 -30.76
N THR A 323 -0.07 -9.24 -29.75
CA THR A 323 -0.30 -10.68 -29.84
C THR A 323 -1.73 -10.99 -30.28
N GLN A 324 -2.73 -10.32 -29.69
CA GLN A 324 -4.15 -10.48 -30.05
C GLN A 324 -4.44 -9.95 -31.46
N LEU A 325 -4.03 -8.72 -31.77
CA LEU A 325 -4.21 -8.07 -33.08
C LEU A 325 -3.56 -8.87 -34.22
N GLY A 326 -2.38 -9.46 -33.96
CA GLY A 326 -1.66 -10.27 -34.93
C GLY A 326 -2.37 -11.58 -35.29
N THR A 327 -3.29 -12.08 -34.45
CA THR A 327 -4.10 -13.26 -34.82
C THR A 327 -5.12 -12.97 -35.92
N GLY A 328 -5.54 -11.70 -36.06
CA GLY A 328 -6.65 -11.31 -36.95
C GLY A 328 -8.04 -11.74 -36.45
N GLU A 329 -8.17 -12.22 -35.21
CA GLU A 329 -9.45 -12.61 -34.61
C GLU A 329 -10.10 -11.44 -33.84
N ASN A 330 -11.41 -11.53 -33.59
CA ASN A 330 -12.20 -10.49 -32.93
C ASN A 330 -12.04 -10.48 -31.41
N TRP A 331 -10.82 -10.24 -30.91
CA TRP A 331 -10.53 -10.25 -29.47
C TRP A 331 -11.14 -9.06 -28.73
N THR A 332 -11.61 -9.31 -27.51
CA THR A 332 -11.89 -8.28 -26.51
C THR A 332 -10.56 -7.72 -26.01
N LEU A 333 -10.17 -6.55 -26.53
CA LEU A 333 -8.98 -5.83 -26.08
C LEU A 333 -9.28 -5.04 -24.79
N MET A 334 -8.23 -4.70 -24.06
CA MET A 334 -8.37 -3.93 -22.81
C MET A 334 -8.98 -2.56 -23.10
N LYS A 335 -10.11 -2.24 -22.47
CA LYS A 335 -10.71 -0.91 -22.53
C LYS A 335 -10.02 0.04 -21.56
N THR A 336 -9.91 -0.36 -20.29
CA THR A 336 -9.36 0.49 -19.22
C THR A 336 -8.22 -0.20 -18.47
N ILE A 337 -7.17 0.55 -18.18
CA ILE A 337 -6.05 0.13 -17.34
C ILE A 337 -5.98 0.99 -16.07
N SER A 338 -5.89 0.33 -14.91
CA SER A 338 -5.64 0.98 -13.63
C SER A 338 -4.25 0.63 -13.15
N VAL A 339 -3.35 1.62 -13.19
CA VAL A 339 -1.93 1.45 -12.86
C VAL A 339 -1.60 2.15 -11.56
N THR A 340 -0.89 1.45 -10.67
CA THR A 340 -0.33 2.04 -9.45
C THR A 340 1.17 2.22 -9.52
N GLU A 341 1.63 3.25 -8.82
CA GLU A 341 3.02 3.42 -8.39
C GLU A 341 3.34 2.47 -7.21
N TYR A 342 4.53 2.57 -6.60
CA TYR A 342 4.93 1.65 -5.55
C TYR A 342 4.38 2.05 -4.17
N LEU A 343 4.00 1.04 -3.38
CA LEU A 343 3.91 1.17 -1.92
C LEU A 343 5.27 0.80 -1.32
N ASN A 344 5.89 1.75 -0.65
CA ASN A 344 7.11 1.57 0.13
C ASN A 344 6.77 1.25 1.60
N TYR A 345 7.73 0.76 2.37
CA TYR A 345 7.54 0.34 3.77
C TYR A 345 8.51 1.08 4.68
N GLN A 346 7.98 1.88 5.60
CA GLN A 346 8.76 2.73 6.51
C GLN A 346 9.83 3.52 5.73
N ASN A 347 11.10 3.50 6.14
CA ASN A 347 12.14 4.28 5.45
C ASN A 347 12.74 3.57 4.20
N GLY A 348 12.05 2.58 3.61
CA GLY A 348 12.61 1.80 2.50
C GLY A 348 11.61 0.95 1.71
N LYS A 349 12.12 -0.09 1.03
CA LYS A 349 11.33 -1.02 0.22
C LYS A 349 11.05 -2.31 0.98
N PHE A 350 9.96 -2.99 0.63
CA PHE A 350 9.72 -4.37 1.04
C PHE A 350 10.91 -5.25 0.62
N SER A 351 11.37 -6.12 1.53
CA SER A 351 12.50 -7.02 1.25
C SER A 351 12.32 -8.36 1.93
N LYS A 352 12.03 -9.39 1.13
CA LYS A 352 11.88 -10.77 1.61
C LYS A 352 13.21 -11.30 2.17
N SER A 353 14.34 -11.05 1.51
CA SER A 353 15.65 -11.53 1.98
C SER A 353 16.08 -10.89 3.30
N LYS A 354 15.75 -9.62 3.53
CA LYS A 354 16.07 -8.90 4.77
C LYS A 354 14.99 -9.03 5.86
N GLY A 355 13.82 -9.60 5.53
CA GLY A 355 12.67 -9.68 6.43
C GLY A 355 12.02 -8.34 6.74
N VAL A 356 12.14 -7.37 5.83
CA VAL A 356 11.63 -6.00 6.01
C VAL A 356 10.26 -5.89 5.36
N GLY A 357 9.26 -5.47 6.14
CA GLY A 357 7.89 -5.30 5.70
C GLY A 357 6.95 -6.42 6.10
N VAL A 358 5.67 -6.16 5.85
CA VAL A 358 4.55 -7.06 6.12
C VAL A 358 4.22 -7.84 4.85
N PHE A 359 4.24 -9.16 4.95
CA PHE A 359 3.83 -10.07 3.89
C PHE A 359 2.41 -10.58 4.12
N GLY A 360 1.75 -11.04 3.06
CA GLY A 360 0.34 -11.42 3.10
C GLY A 360 0.02 -12.59 4.04
N ASN A 361 1.00 -13.42 4.39
CA ASN A 361 0.84 -14.46 5.41
C ASN A 361 1.08 -13.91 6.84
N ASP A 362 1.80 -12.80 6.99
CA ASP A 362 2.09 -12.18 8.28
C ASP A 362 0.86 -11.50 8.89
N VAL A 363 0.01 -10.90 8.04
CA VAL A 363 -1.16 -10.09 8.48
C VAL A 363 -2.11 -10.86 9.39
N LYS A 364 -2.28 -12.17 9.19
CA LYS A 364 -3.12 -13.03 10.03
C LYS A 364 -2.65 -13.06 11.48
N SER A 365 -1.33 -12.94 11.70
CA SER A 365 -0.72 -12.96 13.03
C SER A 365 -0.85 -11.64 13.78
N THR A 366 -1.34 -10.58 13.13
CA THR A 366 -1.42 -9.24 13.74
C THR A 366 -2.69 -9.03 14.55
N ASN A 367 -3.70 -9.91 14.49
CA ASN A 367 -5.02 -9.67 15.12
C ASN A 367 -5.72 -8.34 14.70
N ILE A 368 -5.14 -7.59 13.76
CA ILE A 368 -5.77 -6.42 13.16
C ILE A 368 -6.80 -6.92 12.15
N PRO A 369 -8.07 -6.51 12.25
CA PRO A 369 -9.11 -6.95 11.32
C PRO A 369 -8.79 -6.62 9.86
N VAL A 370 -9.25 -7.46 8.94
CA VAL A 370 -9.00 -7.31 7.50
C VAL A 370 -9.47 -5.95 6.95
N GLU A 371 -10.60 -5.43 7.43
CA GLU A 371 -11.14 -4.14 6.99
C GLU A 371 -10.20 -2.96 7.29
N VAL A 372 -9.43 -3.03 8.39
CA VAL A 372 -8.46 -1.98 8.72
C VAL A 372 -7.32 -1.99 7.71
N TRP A 373 -6.83 -3.18 7.33
CA TRP A 373 -5.82 -3.31 6.27
C TRP A 373 -6.32 -2.83 4.92
N ARG A 374 -7.52 -3.26 4.52
CA ARG A 374 -8.13 -2.84 3.26
C ARG A 374 -8.32 -1.32 3.22
N TYR A 375 -8.91 -0.76 4.27
CA TYR A 375 -9.12 0.68 4.38
C TYR A 375 -7.82 1.47 4.29
N TYR A 376 -6.82 1.11 5.10
CA TYR A 376 -5.55 1.81 5.15
C TYR A 376 -4.83 1.81 3.80
N LEU A 377 -4.75 0.63 3.16
CA LEU A 377 -4.09 0.48 1.86
C LEU A 377 -4.83 1.26 0.76
N LEU A 378 -6.16 1.28 0.78
CA LEU A 378 -6.97 1.99 -0.22
C LEU A 378 -6.96 3.52 0.00
N ALA A 379 -6.99 3.97 1.25
CA ALA A 379 -6.84 5.38 1.61
C ALA A 379 -5.46 5.93 1.17
N ASN A 380 -4.44 5.07 1.22
CA ASN A 380 -3.07 5.37 0.79
C ASN A 380 -2.71 4.74 -0.56
N ARG A 381 -3.70 4.44 -1.43
CA ARG A 381 -3.42 3.82 -2.73
C ARG A 381 -2.46 4.68 -3.58
N PRO A 382 -1.34 4.13 -4.09
CA PRO A 382 -0.36 4.87 -4.89
C PRO A 382 -0.84 5.10 -6.33
N GLU A 383 -1.79 6.03 -6.53
CA GLU A 383 -2.38 6.29 -7.87
C GLU A 383 -1.53 7.22 -8.76
N VAL A 384 -0.82 8.18 -8.16
CA VAL A 384 -0.08 9.24 -8.87
C VAL A 384 1.41 9.19 -8.58
N SER A 385 1.77 8.91 -7.34
CA SER A 385 3.15 8.80 -6.87
C SER A 385 3.29 7.61 -5.94
N ASP A 386 4.55 7.22 -5.69
CA ASP A 386 4.85 6.25 -4.64
C ASP A 386 4.24 6.73 -3.30
N THR A 387 3.84 5.77 -2.45
CA THR A 387 3.27 6.01 -1.12
C THR A 387 4.03 5.22 -0.07
N LEU A 388 3.84 5.58 1.20
CA LEU A 388 4.56 4.97 2.31
C LEU A 388 3.60 4.31 3.29
N PHE A 389 3.83 3.03 3.57
CA PHE A 389 3.22 2.37 4.71
C PHE A 389 4.01 2.72 5.98
N THR A 390 3.33 3.24 7.00
CA THR A 390 3.88 3.35 8.37
C THR A 390 2.86 2.85 9.39
N TRP A 391 3.33 2.21 10.45
CA TRP A 391 2.44 1.71 11.51
C TRP A 391 1.74 2.85 12.27
N LYS A 392 2.44 3.97 12.47
CA LYS A 392 1.88 5.18 13.09
C LYS A 392 0.76 5.80 12.25
N ASP A 393 0.92 5.86 10.92
CA ASP A 393 -0.16 6.35 10.05
C ASP A 393 -1.35 5.37 10.02
N LEU A 394 -1.09 4.06 10.07
CA LEU A 394 -2.17 3.06 10.20
C LEU A 394 -2.96 3.26 11.49
N GLN A 395 -2.26 3.43 12.62
CA GLN A 395 -2.88 3.74 13.91
C GLN A 395 -3.68 5.04 13.84
N ALA A 396 -3.08 6.12 13.30
CA ALA A 396 -3.73 7.43 13.20
C ALA A 396 -5.03 7.36 12.37
N LYS A 397 -5.03 6.65 11.24
CA LYS A 397 -6.22 6.46 10.40
C LYS A 397 -7.27 5.57 11.04
N LEU A 398 -6.85 4.48 11.69
CA LEU A 398 -7.77 3.63 12.46
C LEU A 398 -8.46 4.44 13.57
N THR A 399 -7.71 5.21 14.34
CA THR A 399 -8.27 5.99 15.45
C THR A 399 -9.10 7.18 14.95
N GLY A 400 -8.54 8.01 14.07
CA GLY A 400 -9.17 9.25 13.62
C GLY A 400 -10.33 9.03 12.65
N GLU A 401 -10.16 8.17 11.65
CA GLU A 401 -11.11 8.04 10.54
C GLU A 401 -12.10 6.88 10.77
N LEU A 402 -11.64 5.73 11.24
CA LEU A 402 -12.51 4.57 11.46
C LEU A 402 -13.19 4.62 12.84
N LEU A 403 -12.46 4.81 13.93
CA LEU A 403 -13.02 4.74 15.28
C LEU A 403 -13.78 6.02 15.65
N ASN A 404 -13.13 7.19 15.57
CA ASN A 404 -13.69 8.47 16.03
C ASN A 404 -14.72 9.09 15.09
N ASN A 405 -14.75 8.69 13.81
CA ASN A 405 -15.70 9.19 12.82
C ASN A 405 -16.73 8.12 12.45
N LEU A 406 -16.38 7.14 11.60
CA LEU A 406 -17.32 6.17 11.05
C LEU A 406 -17.96 5.29 12.13
N GLY A 407 -17.13 4.63 12.93
CA GLY A 407 -17.56 3.76 14.03
C GLY A 407 -18.35 4.52 15.08
N ASN A 408 -17.91 5.73 15.45
CA ASN A 408 -18.61 6.60 16.38
C ASN A 408 -20.00 7.01 15.86
N PHE A 409 -20.12 7.39 14.59
CA PHE A 409 -21.41 7.74 13.98
C PHE A 409 -22.39 6.57 14.08
N VAL A 410 -21.98 5.40 13.56
CA VAL A 410 -22.82 4.19 13.56
C VAL A 410 -23.20 3.80 14.99
N ASN A 411 -22.23 3.78 15.91
CA ASN A 411 -22.49 3.39 17.30
C ASN A 411 -23.45 4.36 18.00
N ARG A 412 -23.28 5.68 17.85
CA ARG A 412 -24.15 6.69 18.47
C ARG A 412 -25.61 6.53 18.01
N VAL A 413 -25.82 6.33 16.71
CA VAL A 413 -27.17 6.15 16.14
C VAL A 413 -27.81 4.87 16.66
N LEU A 414 -27.14 3.73 16.48
CA LEU A 414 -27.71 2.43 16.80
C LEU A 414 -27.90 2.23 18.31
N THR A 415 -26.92 2.64 19.13
CA THR A 415 -27.03 2.57 20.59
C THR A 415 -28.14 3.47 21.13
N PHE A 416 -28.38 4.64 20.52
CA PHE A 416 -29.49 5.50 20.92
C PHE A 416 -30.85 4.87 20.61
N ILE A 417 -31.00 4.26 19.44
CA ILE A 417 -32.22 3.52 19.07
C ILE A 417 -32.43 2.33 20.00
N ALA A 418 -31.38 1.58 20.34
CA ALA A 418 -31.46 0.38 21.17
C ALA A 418 -31.79 0.64 22.66
N LYS A 419 -31.57 1.85 23.18
CA LYS A 419 -31.92 2.18 24.56
C LYS A 419 -33.42 1.99 24.81
N PRO A 420 -33.83 1.38 25.94
CA PRO A 420 -35.24 1.19 26.26
C PRO A 420 -35.91 2.54 26.52
N GLU A 421 -37.23 2.61 26.32
CA GLU A 421 -38.00 3.78 26.75
C GLU A 421 -37.95 3.92 28.29
N PRO A 422 -37.88 5.16 28.83
CA PRO A 422 -37.92 6.44 28.13
C PRO A 422 -36.54 6.96 27.68
N ALA A 423 -35.45 6.18 27.74
CA ALA A 423 -34.09 6.65 27.44
C ALA A 423 -33.67 6.56 25.95
N GLY A 424 -34.50 5.97 25.10
CA GLY A 424 -34.33 5.81 23.66
C GLY A 424 -35.60 5.25 23.01
N TYR A 425 -35.49 4.53 21.90
CA TYR A 425 -36.63 4.04 21.10
C TYR A 425 -36.91 2.53 21.21
N GLY A 426 -36.33 1.83 22.19
CA GLY A 426 -36.63 0.41 22.44
C GLY A 426 -36.27 -0.52 21.28
N SER A 427 -35.15 -0.26 20.60
CA SER A 427 -34.66 -0.97 19.41
C SER A 427 -35.56 -0.87 18.17
N VAL A 428 -36.53 0.04 18.15
CA VAL A 428 -37.38 0.29 16.99
C VAL A 428 -37.00 1.63 16.38
N ILE A 429 -36.75 1.67 15.06
CA ILE A 429 -36.49 2.91 14.34
C ILE A 429 -37.77 3.75 14.36
N PRO A 430 -37.72 5.01 14.84
CA PRO A 430 -38.92 5.83 14.93
C PRO A 430 -39.41 6.26 13.54
N ASP A 431 -40.67 6.71 13.47
CA ASP A 431 -41.22 7.30 12.24
C ASP A 431 -40.72 8.73 12.05
N ALA A 432 -40.66 9.22 10.81
CA ALA A 432 -40.18 10.57 10.48
C ALA A 432 -41.20 11.34 9.65
N LEU A 433 -42.39 11.54 10.22
CA LEU A 433 -43.41 12.37 9.58
C LEU A 433 -42.89 13.80 9.41
N GLY A 434 -42.91 14.33 8.19
CA GLY A 434 -42.48 15.70 7.88
C GLY A 434 -40.97 15.87 7.65
N ALA A 435 -40.20 14.78 7.52
CA ALA A 435 -38.77 14.83 7.21
C ALA A 435 -38.45 15.65 5.94
N GLU A 436 -39.33 15.58 4.95
CA GLU A 436 -39.31 16.31 3.68
C GLU A 436 -39.45 17.83 3.82
N SER A 437 -39.75 18.32 5.03
CA SER A 437 -39.88 19.75 5.34
C SER A 437 -38.94 20.20 6.47
N HIS A 438 -38.18 19.27 7.07
CA HIS A 438 -37.28 19.57 8.18
C HIS A 438 -35.98 20.20 7.66
N PRO A 439 -35.67 21.48 7.95
CA PRO A 439 -34.62 22.24 7.24
C PRO A 439 -33.24 21.58 7.29
N LEU A 440 -32.82 21.13 8.48
CA LEU A 440 -31.52 20.50 8.67
C LEU A 440 -31.44 19.15 7.93
N THR A 441 -32.56 18.42 7.85
CA THR A 441 -32.64 17.12 7.16
C THR A 441 -32.56 17.30 5.65
N LEU A 442 -33.22 18.32 5.12
CA LEU A 442 -33.16 18.65 3.70
C LEU A 442 -31.76 19.07 3.26
N SER A 443 -31.09 19.92 4.04
CA SER A 443 -29.71 20.32 3.74
C SER A 443 -28.75 19.13 3.75
N LEU A 444 -28.87 18.23 4.73
CA LEU A 444 -28.11 16.98 4.76
C LEU A 444 -28.38 16.11 3.53
N ALA A 445 -29.66 15.92 3.17
CA ALA A 445 -30.05 15.11 2.02
C ALA A 445 -29.48 15.63 0.70
N GLU A 446 -29.50 16.95 0.49
CA GLU A 446 -28.92 17.56 -0.71
C GLU A 446 -27.41 17.30 -0.81
N ASN A 447 -26.68 17.46 0.30
CA ASN A 447 -25.23 17.19 0.34
C ASN A 447 -24.92 15.71 0.11
N VAL A 448 -25.67 14.82 0.76
CA VAL A 448 -25.49 13.36 0.62
C VAL A 448 -25.78 12.91 -0.80
N GLY A 449 -26.85 13.42 -1.43
CA GLY A 449 -27.15 13.15 -2.84
C GLY A 449 -25.97 13.50 -3.75
N LYS A 450 -25.42 14.71 -3.61
CA LYS A 450 -24.24 15.16 -4.37
C LYS A 450 -23.02 14.27 -4.11
N PHE A 451 -22.78 13.85 -2.87
CA PHE A 451 -21.66 12.94 -2.58
C PHE A 451 -21.86 11.56 -3.22
N VAL A 452 -23.07 11.02 -3.24
CA VAL A 452 -23.33 9.73 -3.90
C VAL A 452 -23.13 9.83 -5.42
N GLU A 453 -23.58 10.91 -6.04
CA GLU A 453 -23.31 11.17 -7.47
C GLU A 453 -21.81 11.24 -7.76
N GLN A 454 -21.06 12.00 -6.95
CA GLN A 454 -19.60 12.11 -7.08
C GLN A 454 -18.88 10.78 -6.82
N TYR A 455 -19.37 9.98 -5.86
CA TYR A 455 -18.84 8.64 -5.59
C TYR A 455 -19.01 7.75 -6.82
N VAL A 456 -20.22 7.70 -7.40
CA VAL A 456 -20.50 6.91 -8.60
C VAL A 456 -19.60 7.37 -9.76
N GLU A 457 -19.49 8.67 -9.99
CA GLU A 457 -18.61 9.21 -11.04
C GLU A 457 -17.14 8.80 -10.84
N ALA A 458 -16.63 8.93 -9.61
CA ALA A 458 -15.26 8.55 -9.28
C ALA A 458 -15.03 7.06 -9.51
N MET A 459 -15.97 6.22 -9.07
CA MET A 459 -15.85 4.76 -9.18
C MET A 459 -15.98 4.28 -10.63
N GLU A 460 -16.86 4.87 -11.44
CA GLU A 460 -16.93 4.62 -12.89
C GLU A 460 -15.59 4.90 -13.60
N LYS A 461 -14.88 5.94 -13.16
CA LYS A 461 -13.55 6.33 -13.65
C LYS A 461 -12.40 5.63 -12.93
N VAL A 462 -12.69 4.62 -12.10
CA VAL A 462 -11.71 3.83 -11.33
C VAL A 462 -10.82 4.69 -10.43
N LYS A 463 -11.35 5.82 -9.92
CA LYS A 463 -10.70 6.71 -8.93
C LYS A 463 -10.98 6.21 -7.52
N LEU A 464 -10.44 5.04 -7.19
CA LEU A 464 -10.77 4.28 -5.98
C LEU A 464 -10.49 5.06 -4.70
N LYS A 465 -9.33 5.74 -4.62
CA LYS A 465 -8.97 6.57 -3.45
C LYS A 465 -9.94 7.73 -3.26
N GLN A 466 -10.37 8.36 -4.36
CA GLN A 466 -11.34 9.44 -4.32
C GLN A 466 -12.74 8.94 -3.92
N GLY A 467 -13.18 7.80 -4.47
CA GLY A 467 -14.44 7.16 -4.08
C GLY A 467 -14.50 6.87 -2.58
N LEU A 468 -13.44 6.28 -2.00
CA LEU A 468 -13.35 6.05 -0.56
C LEU A 468 -13.46 7.34 0.25
N LYS A 469 -12.72 8.39 -0.16
CA LYS A 469 -12.75 9.69 0.52
C LYS A 469 -14.15 10.29 0.52
N ILE A 470 -14.85 10.24 -0.62
CA ILE A 470 -16.22 10.75 -0.76
C ILE A 470 -17.19 9.98 0.14
N ALA A 471 -17.09 8.64 0.16
CA ALA A 471 -17.92 7.82 1.05
C ALA A 471 -17.69 8.17 2.53
N MET A 472 -16.44 8.39 2.94
CA MET A 472 -16.11 8.82 4.31
C MET A 472 -16.59 10.24 4.64
N SER A 473 -16.70 11.14 3.65
CA SER A 473 -17.30 12.47 3.85
C SER A 473 -18.76 12.40 4.30
N ILE A 474 -19.52 11.40 3.84
CA ILE A 474 -20.92 11.20 4.28
C ILE A 474 -20.99 10.87 5.78
N SER A 475 -19.99 10.17 6.32
CA SER A 475 -19.89 9.95 7.78
C SER A 475 -19.62 11.25 8.55
N ASN A 476 -18.81 12.15 7.98
CA ASN A 476 -18.58 13.47 8.58
C ASN A 476 -19.88 14.29 8.64
N GLU A 477 -20.63 14.33 7.53
CA GLU A 477 -21.94 14.97 7.47
C GLU A 477 -22.91 14.38 8.49
N GLY A 478 -22.95 13.04 8.63
CA GLY A 478 -23.77 12.36 9.63
C GLY A 478 -23.41 12.75 11.07
N ASN A 479 -22.13 12.83 11.40
CA ASN A 479 -21.68 13.28 12.72
C ASN A 479 -22.04 14.75 12.99
N ALA A 480 -21.82 15.63 12.01
CA ALA A 480 -22.18 17.05 12.09
C ALA A 480 -23.68 17.24 12.27
N TYR A 481 -24.48 16.52 11.49
CA TYR A 481 -25.94 16.53 11.56
C TYR A 481 -26.46 16.16 12.95
N LEU A 482 -25.96 15.09 13.57
CA LEU A 482 -26.33 14.71 14.94
C LEU A 482 -25.93 15.78 15.96
N GLN A 483 -24.77 16.40 15.77
CA GLN A 483 -24.24 17.41 16.69
C GLN A 483 -25.04 18.72 16.62
N GLU A 484 -25.33 19.20 15.42
CA GLU A 484 -26.11 20.42 15.18
C GLU A 484 -27.55 20.27 15.65
N ALA A 485 -28.17 19.12 15.34
CA ALA A 485 -29.51 18.78 15.83
C ALA A 485 -29.59 18.69 17.35
N LYS A 486 -28.47 18.41 18.05
CA LYS A 486 -28.44 18.15 19.50
C LYS A 486 -29.50 17.12 19.89
N PHE A 487 -29.53 15.98 19.19
CA PHE A 487 -30.63 15.00 19.25
C PHE A 487 -30.97 14.53 20.68
N TRP A 488 -30.00 14.50 21.59
CA TRP A 488 -30.20 14.13 23.00
C TRP A 488 -31.02 15.16 23.79
N LYS A 489 -30.99 16.44 23.39
CA LYS A 489 -31.88 17.49 23.91
C LYS A 489 -33.23 17.43 23.23
N LEU A 490 -33.25 17.32 21.89
CA LEU A 490 -34.48 17.18 21.12
C LEU A 490 -35.33 16.02 21.63
N TYR A 491 -34.73 14.88 21.96
CA TYR A 491 -35.48 13.74 22.48
C TYR A 491 -36.32 14.06 23.73
N LYS A 492 -35.87 15.00 24.57
CA LYS A 492 -36.57 15.44 25.79
C LYS A 492 -37.56 16.56 25.53
N GLU A 493 -37.26 17.43 24.57
CA GLU A 493 -37.96 18.70 24.33
C GLU A 493 -38.96 18.62 23.16
N ASP A 494 -38.59 17.91 22.09
CA ASP A 494 -39.33 17.73 20.84
C ASP A 494 -39.04 16.32 20.25
N LYS A 495 -39.74 15.32 20.80
CA LYS A 495 -39.61 13.91 20.39
C LYS A 495 -39.92 13.70 18.89
N PRO A 496 -40.94 14.35 18.27
CA PRO A 496 -41.16 14.30 16.82
C PRO A 496 -39.96 14.73 15.97
N SER A 497 -39.33 15.88 16.27
CA SER A 497 -38.15 16.33 15.51
C SER A 497 -36.95 15.40 15.74
N CYS A 498 -36.77 14.90 16.96
CA CYS A 498 -35.75 13.88 17.24
C CYS A 498 -35.96 12.60 16.43
N ALA A 499 -37.20 12.18 16.23
CA ALA A 499 -37.55 11.00 15.45
C ALA A 499 -37.13 11.14 13.98
N ILE A 500 -37.34 12.32 13.39
CA ILE A 500 -36.85 12.65 12.04
C ILE A 500 -35.32 12.52 11.97
N VAL A 501 -34.62 13.12 12.93
CA VAL A 501 -33.15 13.12 12.98
C VAL A 501 -32.59 11.70 13.08
N ILE A 502 -33.12 10.90 14.00
CA ILE A 502 -32.61 9.54 14.24
C ILE A 502 -32.95 8.59 13.10
N ARG A 503 -34.14 8.70 12.50
CA ARG A 503 -34.49 7.88 11.33
C ARG A 503 -33.61 8.22 10.12
N THR A 504 -33.39 9.51 9.86
CA THR A 504 -32.48 9.97 8.79
C THR A 504 -31.07 9.45 9.02
N ALA A 505 -30.55 9.57 10.25
CA ALA A 505 -29.22 9.07 10.60
C ALA A 505 -29.11 7.54 10.46
N ALA A 506 -30.15 6.78 10.82
CA ALA A 506 -30.18 5.33 10.60
C ALA A 506 -30.15 4.97 9.10
N GLY A 507 -30.86 5.74 8.26
CA GLY A 507 -30.76 5.62 6.81
C GLY A 507 -29.35 5.88 6.28
N LEU A 508 -28.63 6.86 6.82
CA LEU A 508 -27.23 7.11 6.48
C LEU A 508 -26.31 5.97 6.91
N VAL A 509 -26.55 5.33 8.07
CA VAL A 509 -25.80 4.13 8.50
C VAL A 509 -25.95 3.00 7.47
N HIS A 510 -27.16 2.78 6.96
CA HIS A 510 -27.40 1.82 5.88
C HIS A 510 -26.66 2.20 4.59
N LEU A 511 -26.81 3.46 4.15
CA LEU A 511 -26.16 3.96 2.93
C LEU A 511 -24.63 3.84 3.00
N LEU A 512 -24.01 4.23 4.11
CA LEU A 512 -22.57 4.09 4.33
C LEU A 512 -22.11 2.64 4.23
N ALA A 513 -22.86 1.70 4.81
CA ALA A 513 -22.55 0.28 4.67
C ALA A 513 -22.64 -0.21 3.22
N GLN A 514 -23.56 0.32 2.40
CA GLN A 514 -23.58 -0.01 0.98
C GLN A 514 -22.39 0.60 0.22
N LEU A 515 -22.11 1.89 0.39
CA LEU A 515 -21.02 2.58 -0.31
C LEU A 515 -19.63 2.06 0.08
N LEU A 516 -19.48 1.57 1.31
CA LEU A 516 -18.23 1.02 1.82
C LEU A 516 -18.09 -0.49 1.59
N GLU A 517 -19.11 -1.20 1.09
CA GLU A 517 -19.00 -2.64 0.81
C GLU A 517 -17.82 -2.98 -0.12
N PRO A 518 -17.56 -2.22 -1.20
CA PRO A 518 -16.41 -2.49 -2.05
C PRO A 518 -15.06 -2.37 -1.31
N PHE A 519 -14.99 -1.52 -0.29
CA PHE A 519 -13.76 -1.18 0.43
C PHE A 519 -13.56 -2.04 1.69
N MET A 520 -14.61 -2.21 2.49
CA MET A 520 -14.63 -2.90 3.77
C MET A 520 -15.85 -3.85 3.87
N PRO A 521 -15.84 -4.99 3.16
CA PRO A 521 -17.02 -5.86 3.08
C PRO A 521 -17.47 -6.43 4.44
N SER A 522 -16.53 -6.76 5.33
CA SER A 522 -16.82 -7.25 6.69
C SER A 522 -17.54 -6.20 7.55
N PHE A 523 -17.11 -4.94 7.48
CA PHE A 523 -17.78 -3.81 8.11
C PHE A 523 -19.23 -3.69 7.63
N SER A 524 -19.45 -3.71 6.32
CA SER A 524 -20.79 -3.58 5.74
C SER A 524 -21.72 -4.71 6.17
N ARG A 525 -21.23 -5.96 6.21
CA ARG A 525 -21.98 -7.11 6.72
C ARG A 525 -22.33 -6.97 8.20
N GLU A 526 -21.38 -6.51 9.03
CA GLU A 526 -21.64 -6.32 10.46
C GLU A 526 -22.64 -5.19 10.72
N VAL A 527 -22.56 -4.07 9.99
CA VAL A 527 -23.55 -2.99 10.08
C VAL A 527 -24.95 -3.49 9.68
N PHE A 528 -25.06 -4.25 8.59
CA PHE A 528 -26.35 -4.82 8.17
C PHE A 528 -26.92 -5.81 9.19
N LYS A 529 -26.06 -6.60 9.83
CA LYS A 529 -26.47 -7.47 10.95
C LYS A 529 -26.95 -6.67 12.16
N GLN A 530 -26.26 -5.59 12.54
CA GLN A 530 -26.71 -4.71 13.63
C GLN A 530 -27.98 -3.96 13.27
N LEU A 531 -28.20 -3.63 11.99
CA LEU A 531 -29.48 -3.13 11.48
C LEU A 531 -30.55 -4.22 11.37
N ASN A 532 -30.21 -5.50 11.52
CA ASN A 532 -31.12 -6.65 11.32
C ASN A 532 -31.74 -6.67 9.91
N LEU A 533 -30.88 -6.60 8.88
CA LEU A 533 -31.23 -6.62 7.47
C LEU A 533 -30.63 -7.84 6.76
N PRO A 534 -31.23 -8.32 5.66
CA PRO A 534 -30.61 -9.34 4.82
C PRO A 534 -29.31 -8.81 4.21
N LEU A 535 -28.30 -9.66 4.06
CA LEU A 535 -27.00 -9.31 3.47
C LEU A 535 -27.08 -9.14 1.95
N GLN A 536 -27.88 -8.17 1.51
CA GLN A 536 -28.08 -7.80 0.11
C GLN A 536 -27.70 -6.33 -0.04
N PHE A 537 -26.66 -6.07 -0.84
CA PHE A 537 -26.18 -4.72 -1.11
C PHE A 537 -26.55 -4.35 -2.55
N SER A 538 -27.03 -3.12 -2.77
CA SER A 538 -27.40 -2.61 -4.08
C SER A 538 -27.15 -1.10 -4.14
N LEU A 539 -26.62 -0.63 -5.26
CA LEU A 539 -26.52 0.78 -5.63
C LEU A 539 -26.88 0.91 -7.11
N SER A 540 -27.94 0.22 -7.53
CA SER A 540 -28.35 0.19 -8.93
C SER A 540 -29.11 1.47 -9.32
N ASP A 541 -29.03 1.84 -10.60
CA ASP A 541 -29.87 2.93 -11.10
C ASP A 541 -31.32 2.44 -11.27
N GLU A 542 -31.49 1.19 -11.73
CA GLU A 542 -32.80 0.57 -12.00
C GLU A 542 -33.65 0.41 -10.73
N GLY A 543 -33.04 0.09 -9.59
CA GLY A 543 -33.71 -0.02 -8.29
C GLY A 543 -33.92 1.33 -7.59
N GLY A 544 -33.40 2.42 -8.17
CA GLY A 544 -33.55 3.79 -7.65
C GLY A 544 -32.74 4.07 -6.38
N GLU A 545 -31.80 3.21 -5.99
CA GLU A 545 -31.04 3.37 -4.73
C GLU A 545 -30.16 4.63 -4.73
N VAL A 546 -29.61 5.02 -5.88
CA VAL A 546 -28.86 6.28 -6.03
C VAL A 546 -29.75 7.48 -5.73
N LEU A 547 -30.99 7.49 -6.23
CA LEU A 547 -31.96 8.56 -5.95
C LEU A 547 -32.46 8.53 -4.50
N LEU A 548 -32.54 7.34 -3.91
CA LEU A 548 -32.96 7.15 -2.52
C LEU A 548 -31.92 7.69 -1.52
N ALA A 549 -30.65 7.80 -1.92
CA ALA A 549 -29.62 8.41 -1.09
C ALA A 549 -29.92 9.86 -0.70
N SER A 550 -30.62 10.61 -1.55
CA SER A 550 -31.10 11.99 -1.28
C SER A 550 -32.33 12.03 -0.37
N ARG A 551 -32.83 10.86 0.08
CA ARG A 551 -33.95 10.74 1.02
C ARG A 551 -33.64 9.69 2.09
N PRO A 552 -32.59 9.86 2.92
CA PRO A 552 -32.15 8.82 3.86
C PRO A 552 -33.25 8.34 4.83
N TRP A 553 -34.22 9.20 5.17
CA TRP A 553 -35.36 8.84 6.04
C TRP A 553 -36.31 7.81 5.41
N GLU A 554 -36.25 7.56 4.10
CA GLU A 554 -37.07 6.56 3.40
C GLU A 554 -36.37 5.20 3.24
N ILE A 555 -35.06 5.12 3.47
CA ILE A 555 -34.24 3.92 3.20
C ILE A 555 -34.70 2.72 4.03
N LEU A 556 -34.88 2.91 5.34
CA LEU A 556 -35.23 1.82 6.25
C LEU A 556 -36.75 1.73 6.42
N PRO A 557 -37.34 0.52 6.54
CA PRO A 557 -38.79 0.38 6.74
C PRO A 557 -39.32 1.12 7.98
N ARG A 558 -40.60 1.48 7.97
CA ARG A 558 -41.27 2.02 9.17
C ARG A 558 -41.35 0.93 10.25
N ASN A 559 -41.18 1.32 11.51
CA ASN A 559 -41.20 0.42 12.67
C ASN A 559 -40.18 -0.74 12.58
N HIS A 560 -39.11 -0.56 11.80
CA HIS A 560 -38.06 -1.57 11.66
C HIS A 560 -37.35 -1.78 12.99
N LYS A 561 -37.19 -3.05 13.40
CA LYS A 561 -36.49 -3.41 14.64
C LYS A 561 -35.04 -3.77 14.34
N ILE A 562 -34.12 -2.99 14.90
CA ILE A 562 -32.68 -3.23 14.76
C ILE A 562 -32.23 -4.43 15.62
N GLY A 563 -31.04 -4.93 15.29
CA GLY A 563 -30.34 -5.94 16.07
C GLY A 563 -29.67 -5.35 17.32
N THR A 564 -28.60 -6.01 17.79
CA THR A 564 -27.84 -5.53 18.95
C THR A 564 -26.65 -4.69 18.48
N PRO A 565 -26.58 -3.39 18.83
CA PRO A 565 -25.44 -2.55 18.48
C PRO A 565 -24.16 -3.02 19.18
N GLN A 566 -23.03 -2.98 18.47
CA GLN A 566 -21.71 -3.29 19.02
C GLN A 566 -20.62 -2.37 18.41
N PRO A 567 -19.54 -2.07 19.15
CA PRO A 567 -18.39 -1.37 18.58
C PRO A 567 -17.82 -2.10 17.36
N LEU A 568 -17.57 -1.36 16.27
CA LEU A 568 -17.11 -1.93 15.00
C LEU A 568 -15.58 -1.98 14.88
N PHE A 569 -14.88 -1.09 15.58
CA PHE A 569 -13.43 -0.99 15.54
C PHE A 569 -12.87 -0.99 16.95
N LYS A 570 -11.66 -1.54 17.10
CA LYS A 570 -10.87 -1.49 18.32
C LYS A 570 -9.67 -0.58 18.10
N GLU A 571 -9.31 0.17 19.13
CA GLU A 571 -8.08 0.96 19.15
C GLU A 571 -6.84 0.05 19.03
N LEU A 572 -5.81 0.57 18.38
CA LEU A 572 -4.48 -0.01 18.30
C LEU A 572 -3.55 0.79 19.23
N THR A 573 -2.99 0.16 20.25
CA THR A 573 -2.19 0.89 21.26
C THR A 573 -0.78 1.21 20.76
N ASP A 574 -0.13 2.20 21.37
CA ASP A 574 1.26 2.56 21.06
C ASP A 574 2.22 1.38 21.28
N GLU A 575 1.95 0.53 22.29
CA GLU A 575 2.72 -0.68 22.53
C GLU A 575 2.52 -1.73 21.42
N GLU A 576 1.29 -1.93 20.94
CA GLU A 576 1.01 -2.83 19.81
C GLU A 576 1.70 -2.32 18.53
N VAL A 577 1.64 -1.01 18.26
CA VAL A 577 2.35 -0.37 17.15
C VAL A 577 3.86 -0.62 17.24
N GLN A 578 4.48 -0.37 18.38
CA GLN A 578 5.92 -0.58 18.55
C GLN A 578 6.29 -2.06 18.37
N GLN A 579 5.49 -2.98 18.92
CA GLN A 579 5.70 -4.42 18.74
C GLN A 579 5.67 -4.82 17.26
N TYR A 580 4.74 -4.26 16.48
CA TYR A 580 4.70 -4.53 15.05
C TYR A 580 5.86 -3.87 14.29
N GLU A 581 6.22 -2.63 14.61
CA GLU A 581 7.41 -1.99 14.01
C GLU A 581 8.66 -2.86 14.20
N ASP A 582 8.89 -3.31 15.44
CA ASP A 582 10.02 -4.19 15.77
C ASP A 582 9.92 -5.55 15.08
N LYS A 583 8.73 -6.16 15.04
CA LYS A 583 8.49 -7.46 14.37
C LYS A 583 8.79 -7.36 12.87
N PHE A 584 8.49 -6.23 12.24
CA PHE A 584 8.54 -6.06 10.79
C PHE A 584 9.71 -5.20 10.27
N ALA A 585 10.66 -4.82 11.13
CA ALA A 585 11.82 -3.97 10.80
C ALA A 585 12.99 -4.70 10.09
N GLY A 586 13.01 -6.03 10.06
CA GLY A 586 14.11 -6.85 9.50
C GLY A 586 14.68 -7.84 10.51
N ASN A 587 15.38 -8.87 10.03
CA ASN A 587 16.00 -10.00 10.78
C ASN A 587 15.12 -11.26 10.95
N GLN A 588 14.95 -12.03 9.87
CA GLN A 588 14.09 -13.23 9.82
C GLN A 588 14.49 -14.37 10.79
N GLY A 589 15.76 -14.43 11.21
CA GLY A 589 16.24 -15.43 12.19
C GLY A 589 15.57 -15.26 13.55
N ASP A 590 15.50 -14.01 14.04
CA ASP A 590 14.84 -13.68 15.29
C ASP A 590 13.31 -13.80 15.18
N ARG A 591 12.74 -13.52 13.99
CA ARG A 591 11.31 -13.71 13.71
C ARG A 591 10.88 -15.17 13.88
N ARG A 592 11.57 -16.13 13.25
CA ARG A 592 11.25 -17.56 13.37
C ARG A 592 11.42 -18.07 14.79
N ALA A 593 12.45 -17.58 15.51
CA ALA A 593 12.65 -17.91 16.91
C ALA A 593 11.50 -17.37 17.79
N ARG A 594 11.11 -16.10 17.61
CA ARG A 594 10.01 -15.47 18.37
C ARG A 594 8.64 -16.03 18.01
N ASP A 595 8.37 -16.34 16.75
CA ASP A 595 7.11 -16.96 16.34
C ASP A 595 7.01 -18.41 16.86
N ALA A 596 8.13 -19.16 16.89
CA ALA A 596 8.19 -20.48 17.52
C ALA A 596 8.04 -20.41 19.05
N GLU A 597 8.65 -19.40 19.68
CA GLU A 597 8.55 -19.16 21.13
C GLU A 597 7.13 -18.72 21.52
N ALA A 598 6.51 -17.82 20.75
CA ALA A 598 5.12 -17.40 20.94
C ALA A 598 4.13 -18.54 20.68
N ALA A 599 4.36 -19.40 19.68
CA ALA A 599 3.56 -20.60 19.44
C ALA A 599 3.70 -21.61 20.59
N ASN A 600 4.90 -21.80 21.14
CA ASN A 600 5.14 -22.63 22.31
C ASN A 600 4.49 -22.05 23.56
N MET A 601 4.56 -20.74 23.78
CA MET A 601 3.90 -20.05 24.90
C MET A 601 2.37 -20.11 24.81
N ALA A 602 1.80 -19.97 23.61
CA ALA A 602 0.38 -20.13 23.38
C ALA A 602 -0.08 -21.58 23.61
N ALA A 603 0.72 -22.57 23.16
CA ALA A 603 0.47 -23.99 23.42
C ALA A 603 0.58 -24.33 24.92
N ASP A 604 1.50 -23.68 25.65
CA ASP A 604 1.65 -23.83 27.10
C ASP A 604 0.55 -23.11 27.89
N GLN A 605 0.03 -21.98 27.40
CA GLN A 605 -1.15 -21.31 27.99
C GLN A 605 -2.42 -22.15 27.81
N LEU A 606 -2.58 -22.84 26.68
CA LEU A 606 -3.66 -23.80 26.43
C LEU A 606 -3.56 -25.06 27.32
N LYS A 607 -2.35 -25.47 27.72
CA LYS A 607 -2.15 -26.53 28.72
C LYS A 607 -2.42 -26.06 30.16
N LYS A 608 -2.17 -24.79 30.46
CA LYS A 608 -2.41 -24.19 31.80
C LYS A 608 -3.87 -23.82 32.06
N THR A 609 -4.76 -23.84 31.06
CA THR A 609 -6.20 -23.56 31.25
C THR A 609 -7.01 -24.75 31.82
N LYS A 610 -6.34 -25.87 32.15
CA LYS A 610 -6.91 -26.93 32.99
C LYS A 610 -6.04 -27.12 34.23
N LEU A 611 -6.16 -26.23 35.21
CA LEU A 611 -6.07 -26.52 36.65
C LEU A 611 -6.14 -25.23 37.50
N SER A 612 -7.20 -25.18 38.31
CA SER A 612 -7.40 -24.51 39.60
C SER A 612 -7.44 -22.97 39.72
N ASP A 613 -8.62 -22.52 40.14
CA ASP A 613 -8.92 -21.33 40.94
C ASP A 613 -8.17 -21.26 42.29
N ALA A 614 -7.80 -20.05 42.74
CA ALA A 614 -8.29 -19.40 43.98
C ALA A 614 -7.27 -18.48 44.72
N LYS A 615 -7.75 -17.26 45.02
CA LYS A 615 -7.51 -16.35 46.19
C LYS A 615 -6.28 -15.41 46.32
N LYS A 616 -6.59 -14.11 46.08
CA LYS A 616 -6.54 -12.88 46.96
C LYS A 616 -5.41 -12.66 48.02
N GLN A 617 -4.74 -11.48 47.97
CA GLN A 617 -4.74 -10.30 48.91
C GLN A 617 -3.46 -9.43 48.70
N LYS A 618 -3.55 -8.14 48.31
CA LYS A 618 -3.55 -6.86 49.08
C LYS A 618 -2.36 -6.60 50.03
N ALA A 619 -1.54 -5.56 49.76
CA ALA A 619 -1.51 -4.24 50.43
C ALA A 619 -0.11 -3.54 50.38
N SER A 620 -0.14 -2.22 50.60
CA SER A 620 0.77 -1.12 50.21
C SER A 620 1.70 -0.55 51.32
N LYS A 621 2.69 0.28 50.90
CA LYS A 621 3.22 1.58 51.45
C LYS A 621 4.77 1.61 51.38
N GLY A 622 5.52 2.67 51.07
CA GLY A 622 5.28 4.10 50.82
C GLY A 622 6.32 4.98 51.56
N ALA A 623 6.99 5.93 50.88
CA ALA A 623 7.61 7.21 51.38
C ALA A 623 8.65 7.76 50.35
N ALA A 624 9.06 9.03 50.27
CA ALA A 624 8.45 10.38 50.18
C ALA A 624 9.63 11.41 50.11
N THR A 625 9.53 12.47 49.28
CA THR A 625 10.20 13.83 49.25
C THR A 625 10.60 14.20 47.81
N SER A 626 10.49 15.42 47.26
CA SER A 626 10.18 16.79 47.71
C SER A 626 9.61 17.61 46.54
N LYS A 627 8.85 18.67 46.84
CA LYS A 627 8.03 19.46 45.90
C LYS A 627 8.81 20.50 45.07
N THR A 628 8.67 20.41 43.76
CA THR A 628 8.53 21.52 42.79
C THR A 628 7.28 21.20 41.95
N GLU A 629 6.56 22.21 41.46
CA GLU A 629 5.28 22.03 40.74
C GLU A 629 5.37 20.97 39.63
N PRO A 630 4.34 20.10 39.45
CA PRO A 630 4.40 19.06 38.43
C PRO A 630 4.32 19.67 37.03
N ALA A 631 5.31 19.37 36.19
CA ALA A 631 5.37 19.74 34.77
C ALA A 631 4.17 19.27 33.93
N ALA A 632 3.30 18.43 34.49
CA ALA A 632 2.16 17.80 33.82
C ALA A 632 1.01 18.75 33.47
N ASP A 633 0.92 19.94 34.10
CA ASP A 633 -0.17 20.92 33.88
C ASP A 633 0.27 22.20 33.14
N ARG A 634 1.52 22.29 32.67
CA ARG A 634 1.97 23.44 31.86
C ARG A 634 1.54 23.31 30.41
N GLU A 635 0.91 24.35 29.87
CA GLU A 635 0.58 24.48 28.45
C GLU A 635 1.81 24.22 27.56
N ILE A 636 1.63 23.54 26.43
CA ILE A 636 2.71 23.23 25.48
C ILE A 636 3.06 24.51 24.72
N THR A 637 4.18 25.13 25.07
CA THR A 637 4.64 26.40 24.48
C THR A 637 6.16 26.40 24.27
N MET A 638 6.66 27.30 23.42
CA MET A 638 8.10 27.45 23.15
C MET A 638 8.94 27.75 24.39
N ALA A 639 8.34 28.33 25.44
CA ALA A 639 9.02 28.62 26.69
C ALA A 639 9.55 27.36 27.40
N ARG A 640 9.02 26.17 27.06
CA ARG A 640 9.44 24.88 27.63
C ARG A 640 10.69 24.29 26.97
N LEU A 641 11.07 24.76 25.79
CA LEU A 641 12.28 24.28 25.08
C LEU A 641 13.53 25.02 25.58
N ASP A 642 14.62 24.28 25.77
CA ASP A 642 15.95 24.84 26.08
C ASP A 642 16.80 24.84 24.80
N ILE A 643 16.59 25.82 23.92
CA ILE A 643 17.41 26.01 22.72
C ILE A 643 18.52 27.00 23.06
N ARG A 644 19.77 26.61 22.87
CA ARG A 644 20.94 27.43 23.17
C ARG A 644 21.87 27.60 21.98
N VAL A 645 22.60 28.70 21.98
CA VAL A 645 23.76 28.93 21.12
C VAL A 645 24.87 27.96 21.55
N GLY A 646 25.32 27.11 20.63
CA GLY A 646 26.39 26.15 20.85
C GLY A 646 27.54 26.34 19.87
N LYS A 647 28.77 26.02 20.29
CA LYS A 647 29.96 26.00 19.43
C LYS A 647 30.48 24.58 19.28
N ILE A 648 30.59 24.10 18.05
CA ILE A 648 31.14 22.77 17.75
C ILE A 648 32.66 22.84 17.95
N LEU A 649 33.16 22.23 19.03
CA LEU A 649 34.59 22.16 19.34
C LEU A 649 35.28 21.02 18.63
N LYS A 650 34.55 19.94 18.33
CA LYS A 650 35.05 18.79 17.57
C LYS A 650 33.89 18.12 16.86
N ALA A 651 34.08 17.77 15.60
CA ALA A 651 33.19 16.85 14.89
C ALA A 651 34.01 15.68 14.33
N GLU A 652 33.47 14.47 14.39
CA GLU A 652 34.06 13.29 13.77
C GLU A 652 33.00 12.36 13.19
N LYS A 653 33.35 11.55 12.19
CA LYS A 653 32.42 10.55 11.65
C LYS A 653 32.18 9.47 12.71
N HIS A 654 30.92 9.07 12.83
CA HIS A 654 30.53 8.05 13.79
C HIS A 654 31.20 6.70 13.44
N PRO A 655 31.84 6.00 14.41
CA PRO A 655 32.67 4.82 14.14
C PRO A 655 31.90 3.64 13.52
N ASN A 656 30.62 3.51 13.86
CA ASN A 656 29.74 2.43 13.42
C ASN A 656 28.57 2.88 12.52
N ALA A 657 28.62 4.09 11.94
CA ALA A 657 27.53 4.61 11.11
C ALA A 657 27.98 5.65 10.07
N ASP A 658 27.86 5.31 8.78
CA ASP A 658 28.34 6.16 7.67
C ASP A 658 27.54 7.45 7.46
N SER A 659 26.38 7.58 8.09
CA SER A 659 25.49 8.74 7.95
C SER A 659 25.48 9.67 9.16
N LEU A 660 26.27 9.39 10.20
CA LEU A 660 26.23 10.13 11.46
C LEU A 660 27.55 10.84 11.77
N TYR A 661 27.48 12.06 12.28
CA TYR A 661 28.57 12.70 12.99
C TYR A 661 28.41 12.50 14.50
N VAL A 662 29.54 12.56 15.21
CA VAL A 662 29.61 12.72 16.65
C VAL A 662 30.25 14.07 16.91
N GLU A 663 29.48 14.99 17.49
CA GLU A 663 29.91 16.35 17.79
C GLU A 663 30.12 16.54 19.29
N GLU A 664 31.22 17.21 19.64
CA GLU A 664 31.45 17.78 20.96
C GLU A 664 31.14 19.28 20.90
N ILE A 665 30.05 19.68 21.55
CA ILE A 665 29.51 21.05 21.45
C ILE A 665 29.52 21.73 22.81
N ASP A 666 30.14 22.90 22.88
CA ASP A 666 30.06 23.80 24.03
C ASP A 666 28.75 24.59 23.97
N VAL A 667 27.91 24.46 24.99
CA VAL A 667 26.63 25.17 25.14
C VAL A 667 26.60 26.05 26.39
N GLY A 668 27.78 26.52 26.82
CA GLY A 668 27.98 27.43 27.97
C GLY A 668 27.82 26.76 29.34
N GLY A 669 27.96 25.43 29.39
CA GLY A 669 28.00 24.64 30.61
C GLY A 669 29.43 24.38 31.11
N ALA A 670 29.57 23.73 32.27
CA ALA A 670 30.89 23.32 32.78
C ALA A 670 31.53 22.18 31.97
N GLU A 671 30.71 21.41 31.23
CA GLU A 671 31.13 20.31 30.37
C GLU A 671 30.54 20.49 28.97
N THR A 672 31.28 20.03 27.96
CA THR A 672 30.82 19.93 26.58
C THR A 672 29.80 18.80 26.44
N ARG A 673 28.89 18.91 25.48
CA ARG A 673 27.88 17.89 25.20
C ARG A 673 28.27 17.05 24.00
N THR A 674 28.11 15.74 24.11
CA THR A 674 28.17 14.83 22.96
C THR A 674 26.81 14.81 22.27
N ILE A 675 26.77 15.20 21.00
CA ILE A 675 25.58 15.15 20.15
C ILE A 675 25.89 14.27 18.94
N VAL A 676 24.87 13.57 18.43
CA VAL A 676 24.99 12.73 17.25
C VAL A 676 24.00 13.23 16.20
N SER A 677 24.50 13.73 15.08
CA SER A 677 23.66 14.29 14.01
C SER A 677 23.71 13.47 12.71
N GLY A 678 22.65 13.56 11.90
CA GLY A 678 22.55 12.92 10.58
C GLY A 678 23.12 13.74 9.42
N LEU A 679 24.10 14.61 9.67
CA LEU A 679 24.50 15.66 8.72
C LEU A 679 25.58 15.23 7.70
N VAL A 680 26.12 14.02 7.78
CA VAL A 680 27.25 13.54 6.94
C VAL A 680 26.99 13.67 5.43
N LYS A 681 25.74 13.46 4.99
CA LYS A 681 25.37 13.53 3.57
C LYS A 681 25.19 14.94 3.05
N TYR A 682 25.12 15.93 3.94
CA TYR A 682 24.68 17.27 3.63
C TYR A 682 25.76 18.32 3.89
N ILE A 683 26.55 18.14 4.96
CA ILE A 683 27.57 19.09 5.38
C ILE A 683 28.92 18.37 5.48
N PRO A 684 29.93 18.80 4.72
CA PRO A 684 31.29 18.27 4.83
C PRO A 684 31.86 18.43 6.25
N LEU A 685 32.73 17.51 6.66
CA LEU A 685 33.25 17.48 8.03
C LEU A 685 34.03 18.76 8.38
N GLU A 686 34.79 19.28 7.43
CA GLU A 686 35.53 20.53 7.53
C GLU A 686 34.63 21.76 7.77
N GLU A 687 33.38 21.73 7.30
CA GLU A 687 32.39 22.79 7.48
C GLU A 687 31.60 22.66 8.79
N MET A 688 31.80 21.58 9.55
CA MET A 688 31.18 21.41 10.88
C MET A 688 32.06 21.99 11.99
N GLN A 689 33.37 22.00 11.77
CA GLN A 689 34.35 22.35 12.80
C GLN A 689 34.29 23.84 13.16
N ASN A 690 34.28 24.17 14.46
CA ASN A 690 34.24 25.54 15.00
C ASN A 690 33.00 26.38 14.62
N ARG A 691 31.91 25.75 14.15
CA ARG A 691 30.68 26.47 13.80
C ARG A 691 29.80 26.76 15.00
N MET A 692 29.12 27.90 14.93
CA MET A 692 28.09 28.32 15.87
C MET A 692 26.74 27.77 15.39
N VAL A 693 25.99 27.11 16.27
CA VAL A 693 24.76 26.40 15.95
C VAL A 693 23.70 26.59 17.03
N CYS A 694 22.43 26.47 16.66
CA CYS A 694 21.34 26.35 17.65
C CYS A 694 21.17 24.89 18.09
N VAL A 695 21.17 24.64 19.40
CA VAL A 695 21.13 23.31 20.00
C VAL A 695 19.96 23.18 20.95
N LEU A 696 19.11 22.17 20.75
CA LEU A 696 18.08 21.80 21.71
C LEU A 696 18.68 20.90 22.81
N CYS A 697 18.73 21.43 24.03
CA CYS A 697 19.50 20.90 25.15
C CYS A 697 18.70 20.09 26.18
N ASN A 698 17.37 20.18 26.18
CA ASN A 698 16.53 19.52 27.18
C ASN A 698 15.77 18.29 26.63
N LEU A 699 16.19 17.72 25.51
CA LEU A 699 15.74 16.39 25.09
C LEU A 699 16.31 15.32 26.03
N LYS A 700 15.53 14.25 26.22
CA LYS A 700 16.02 13.06 26.93
C LYS A 700 17.20 12.46 26.14
N PRO A 701 18.36 12.18 26.78
CA PRO A 701 19.49 11.57 26.08
C PRO A 701 19.10 10.25 25.38
N ALA A 702 19.58 10.06 24.16
CA ALA A 702 19.23 8.94 23.31
C ALA A 702 20.49 8.23 22.81
N LYS A 703 20.49 6.89 22.90
CA LYS A 703 21.60 6.08 22.41
C LYS A 703 21.47 5.88 20.90
N MET A 704 22.40 6.43 20.13
CA MET A 704 22.45 6.34 18.67
C MET A 704 23.69 5.52 18.27
N ARG A 705 23.49 4.29 17.80
CA ARG A 705 24.56 3.40 17.30
C ARG A 705 25.75 3.24 18.27
N ASP A 706 25.44 3.15 19.56
CA ASP A 706 26.37 3.01 20.68
C ASP A 706 27.01 4.27 21.26
N VAL A 707 26.69 5.45 20.72
CA VAL A 707 27.04 6.74 21.32
C VAL A 707 25.80 7.39 21.94
N MET A 708 25.93 7.98 23.14
CA MET A 708 24.83 8.67 23.81
C MET A 708 24.75 10.13 23.33
N SER A 709 23.72 10.48 22.58
CA SER A 709 23.44 11.87 22.19
C SER A 709 22.69 12.60 23.31
N GLN A 710 23.19 13.76 23.72
CA GLN A 710 22.68 14.57 24.84
C GLN A 710 22.04 15.89 24.38
N GLY A 711 21.52 15.91 23.16
CA GLY A 711 20.85 17.05 22.56
C GLY A 711 20.60 16.84 21.07
N MET A 712 20.24 17.93 20.39
CA MET A 712 19.99 17.93 18.95
C MET A 712 20.46 19.26 18.36
N VAL A 713 21.26 19.18 17.30
CA VAL A 713 21.61 20.36 16.48
C VAL A 713 20.45 20.65 15.54
N LEU A 714 19.96 21.89 15.52
CA LEU A 714 18.85 22.29 14.68
C LEU A 714 19.31 22.62 13.26
N ALA A 715 18.63 22.05 12.27
CA ALA A 715 18.91 22.27 10.86
C ALA A 715 17.62 22.45 10.04
N ALA A 716 17.66 23.35 9.06
CA ALA A 716 16.60 23.50 8.08
C ALA A 716 16.77 22.51 6.93
N SER A 717 15.68 21.92 6.46
CA SER A 717 15.62 21.07 5.28
C SER A 717 14.79 21.72 4.19
N SER A 718 15.23 21.63 2.93
CA SER A 718 14.41 22.02 1.77
C SER A 718 13.17 21.13 1.63
N SER A 719 12.13 21.63 0.97
CA SER A 719 10.84 20.92 0.81
C SER A 719 10.94 19.59 0.05
N ASP A 720 11.94 19.43 -0.80
CA ASP A 720 12.26 18.20 -1.52
C ASP A 720 13.28 17.30 -0.78
N GLY A 721 13.77 17.74 0.39
CA GLY A 721 14.76 17.04 1.21
C GLY A 721 16.16 16.92 0.59
N SER A 722 16.42 17.63 -0.50
CA SER A 722 17.70 17.56 -1.22
C SER A 722 18.82 18.36 -0.55
N LYS A 723 18.48 19.39 0.24
CA LYS A 723 19.43 20.26 0.93
C LYS A 723 19.10 20.38 2.42
N VAL A 724 20.15 20.42 3.25
CA VAL A 724 20.06 20.65 4.70
C VAL A 724 21.12 21.67 5.12
N GLU A 725 20.74 22.67 5.92
CA GLU A 725 21.61 23.74 6.41
C GLU A 725 21.44 23.91 7.93
N LEU A 726 22.52 24.23 8.64
CA LEU A 726 22.46 24.51 10.09
C LEU A 726 21.69 25.81 10.35
N VAL A 727 20.96 25.84 11.46
CA VAL A 727 20.41 27.10 12.00
C VAL A 727 21.51 27.78 12.81
N GLU A 728 22.05 28.87 12.27
CA GLU A 728 23.20 29.59 12.79
C GLU A 728 22.77 30.85 13.54
N PRO A 729 23.24 31.07 14.78
CA PRO A 729 23.06 32.34 15.46
C PRO A 729 24.04 33.40 14.91
N PRO A 730 23.82 34.70 15.18
CA PRO A 730 24.78 35.74 14.84
C PRO A 730 26.18 35.45 15.39
N GLU A 731 27.24 35.80 14.66
CA GLU A 731 28.64 35.52 15.06
C GLU A 731 29.02 36.11 16.43
N SER A 732 28.39 37.22 16.83
CA SER A 732 28.60 37.88 18.12
C SER A 732 27.71 37.37 19.24
N ALA A 733 26.90 36.32 19.01
CA ALA A 733 26.07 35.71 20.05
C ALA A 733 26.93 34.95 21.07
N GLU A 734 26.57 35.03 22.35
CA GLU A 734 27.35 34.40 23.41
C GLU A 734 27.10 32.88 23.46
N ILE A 735 28.16 32.09 23.67
CA ILE A 735 28.03 30.63 23.79
C ILE A 735 27.21 30.30 25.04
N GLY A 736 26.19 29.46 24.87
CA GLY A 736 25.24 29.07 25.91
C GLY A 736 24.09 30.05 26.12
N GLU A 737 24.06 31.15 25.37
CA GLU A 737 22.92 32.05 25.36
C GLU A 737 21.66 31.30 24.90
N ARG A 738 20.55 31.53 25.60
CA ARG A 738 19.26 30.91 25.27
C ARG A 738 18.59 31.67 24.13
N VAL A 739 18.18 30.94 23.10
CA VAL A 739 17.36 31.46 22.00
C VAL A 739 15.95 31.74 22.50
N ARG A 740 15.45 32.95 22.25
CA ARG A 740 14.15 33.46 22.73
C ARG A 740 13.19 33.67 21.58
N PHE A 741 11.90 33.61 21.90
CA PHE A 741 10.77 33.82 20.98
C PHE A 741 9.86 34.88 21.60
N GLN A 742 9.55 35.94 20.85
CA GLN A 742 8.71 37.02 21.35
C GLN A 742 7.34 36.48 21.81
N GLY A 743 6.90 36.82 23.03
CA GLY A 743 5.63 36.36 23.59
C GLY A 743 5.67 35.00 24.31
N PHE A 744 6.83 34.34 24.38
CA PHE A 744 7.02 33.05 25.07
C PHE A 744 8.07 33.16 26.18
N GLU A 745 7.80 33.98 27.19
CA GLU A 745 8.66 34.15 28.36
C GLU A 745 8.42 33.04 29.40
N GLY A 746 9.49 32.44 29.92
CA GLY A 746 9.41 31.41 30.97
C GLY A 746 10.66 30.53 31.05
N GLU A 747 10.78 29.74 32.10
CA GLU A 747 11.89 28.79 32.30
C GLU A 747 11.66 27.49 31.53
N PRO A 748 12.69 26.92 30.87
CA PRO A 748 12.55 25.68 30.14
C PRO A 748 12.36 24.49 31.09
N ASP A 749 11.83 23.39 30.57
CA ASP A 749 11.81 22.14 31.31
C ASP A 749 13.24 21.62 31.48
N VAL A 750 13.57 21.06 32.65
CA VAL A 750 14.91 20.49 32.91
C VAL A 750 15.22 19.35 31.93
N VAL A 751 14.24 18.48 31.68
CA VAL A 751 14.23 17.47 30.61
C VAL A 751 12.78 17.35 30.14
N LEU A 752 12.55 17.38 28.84
CA LEU A 752 11.23 17.21 28.24
C LEU A 752 10.70 15.80 28.52
N ASP A 753 9.47 15.70 29.04
CA ASP A 753 8.78 14.42 29.22
C ASP A 753 8.31 13.89 27.85
N PRO A 754 8.84 12.75 27.36
CA PRO A 754 8.44 12.18 26.07
C PRO A 754 6.95 11.88 25.97
N LYS A 755 6.25 11.70 27.09
CA LYS A 755 4.80 11.46 27.11
C LYS A 755 3.98 12.69 26.75
N MET A 756 4.51 13.89 27.03
CA MET A 756 3.82 15.16 26.76
C MET A 756 3.98 15.64 25.33
N LYS A 757 4.88 15.02 24.54
CA LYS A 757 5.13 15.33 23.12
C LYS A 757 5.40 16.82 22.84
N VAL A 758 6.08 17.50 23.77
CA VAL A 758 6.30 18.96 23.71
C VAL A 758 7.08 19.37 22.46
N TRP A 759 8.19 18.68 22.17
CA TRP A 759 9.00 18.94 20.98
C TRP A 759 8.23 18.60 19.70
N GLU A 760 7.60 17.43 19.65
CA GLU A 760 6.85 16.96 18.48
C GLU A 760 5.66 17.85 18.14
N THR A 761 5.05 18.49 19.14
CA THR A 761 3.94 19.44 18.94
C THR A 761 4.43 20.78 18.42
N LEU A 762 5.63 21.24 18.80
CA LEU A 762 6.13 22.56 18.45
C LEU A 762 6.95 22.56 17.15
N VAL A 763 7.65 21.46 16.84
CA VAL A 763 8.54 21.35 15.67
C VAL A 763 7.80 21.52 14.34
N VAL A 764 6.51 21.17 14.28
CA VAL A 764 5.69 21.30 13.05
C VAL A 764 5.51 22.75 12.59
N ASP A 765 5.65 23.70 13.51
CA ASP A 765 5.54 25.14 13.24
C ASP A 765 6.93 25.80 13.06
N LEU A 766 8.03 25.05 13.19
CA LEU A 766 9.39 25.56 12.98
C LEU A 766 9.77 25.53 11.50
N HIS A 767 10.08 26.70 10.96
CA HIS A 767 10.45 26.85 9.56
C HIS A 767 11.40 28.03 9.34
N THR A 768 11.95 28.16 8.13
CA THR A 768 12.68 29.35 7.70
C THR A 768 11.78 30.25 6.86
N ASP A 769 11.85 31.57 7.05
CA ASP A 769 11.06 32.52 6.27
C ASP A 769 11.71 32.87 4.91
N GLU A 770 11.10 33.79 4.16
CA GLU A 770 11.63 34.29 2.88
C GLU A 770 12.96 35.06 3.04
N ASN A 771 13.26 35.55 4.24
CA ASN A 771 14.50 36.26 4.58
C ASN A 771 15.57 35.34 5.19
N LEU A 772 15.36 34.02 5.11
CA LEU A 772 16.25 32.97 5.63
C LEU A 772 16.37 32.96 7.16
N VAL A 773 15.42 33.58 7.85
CA VAL A 773 15.36 33.63 9.32
C VAL A 773 14.67 32.38 9.83
N ALA A 774 15.23 31.76 10.86
CA ALA A 774 14.57 30.65 11.56
C ALA A 774 13.42 31.19 12.41
N CYS A 775 12.24 30.59 12.28
CA CYS A 775 11.00 31.07 12.90
C CYS A 775 10.20 29.92 13.52
N TYR A 776 9.49 30.22 14.61
CA TYR A 776 8.37 29.43 15.12
C TYR A 776 7.09 30.17 14.77
N LYS A 777 6.26 29.61 13.89
CA LYS A 777 5.21 30.39 13.19
C LYS A 777 5.87 31.64 12.60
N ASP A 778 5.31 32.83 12.78
CA ASP A 778 5.89 34.07 12.25
C ASP A 778 6.91 34.74 13.21
N LEU A 779 7.38 34.05 14.25
CA LEU A 779 8.22 34.63 15.30
C LEU A 779 9.68 34.16 15.19
N PRO A 780 10.65 35.07 15.08
CA PRO A 780 12.04 34.72 14.83
C PRO A 780 12.75 34.15 16.06
N PHE A 781 13.68 33.22 15.81
CA PHE A 781 14.67 32.75 16.78
C PHE A 781 15.61 33.92 17.09
N THR A 782 15.58 34.43 18.32
CA THR A 782 16.28 35.66 18.69
C THR A 782 17.28 35.44 19.81
N THR A 783 18.49 35.96 19.62
CA THR A 783 19.54 36.15 20.62
C THR A 783 19.72 37.66 20.88
N ASP A 784 20.43 38.03 21.93
CA ASP A 784 20.76 39.43 22.25
C ASP A 784 21.62 40.07 21.13
N ALA A 785 22.35 39.24 20.38
CA ALA A 785 23.10 39.65 19.19
C ALA A 785 22.29 39.76 17.88
N GLY A 786 21.02 39.34 17.83
CA GLY A 786 20.18 39.35 16.63
C GLY A 786 19.44 38.04 16.34
N VAL A 787 18.96 37.86 15.11
CA VAL A 787 18.16 36.69 14.72
C VAL A 787 19.00 35.55 14.16
N CYS A 788 18.59 34.29 14.43
CA CYS A 788 19.23 33.11 13.86
C CYS A 788 18.77 32.86 12.43
N LYS A 789 19.68 32.44 11.55
CA LYS A 789 19.45 32.31 10.11
C LYS A 789 20.00 31.01 9.55
N VAL A 790 19.59 30.71 8.32
CA VAL A 790 20.22 29.71 7.46
C VAL A 790 20.84 30.39 6.24
N SER A 791 21.67 29.68 5.48
CA SER A 791 22.46 30.30 4.41
C SER A 791 21.68 30.50 3.11
N SER A 792 20.71 29.64 2.78
CA SER A 792 19.90 29.79 1.55
C SER A 792 18.56 29.05 1.51
N ILE A 793 18.20 28.22 2.49
CA ILE A 793 16.90 27.54 2.51
C ILE A 793 15.81 28.50 2.97
N SER A 794 14.97 29.00 2.05
CA SER A 794 13.71 29.71 2.38
C SER A 794 12.53 28.74 2.43
N ASN A 795 11.57 29.00 3.32
CA ASN A 795 10.37 28.16 3.51
C ASN A 795 10.69 26.67 3.78
N GLY A 796 11.82 26.39 4.41
CA GLY A 796 12.25 25.04 4.79
C GLY A 796 11.78 24.66 6.19
N THR A 797 11.63 23.37 6.45
CA THR A 797 11.25 22.87 7.79
C THR A 797 12.48 22.74 8.68
N ILE A 798 12.42 23.24 9.92
CA ILE A 798 13.51 23.12 10.90
C ILE A 798 13.26 21.92 11.82
N ARG A 799 14.30 21.12 12.06
CA ARG A 799 14.23 19.94 12.93
C ARG A 799 15.57 19.58 13.53
#